data_AF-A0A812MHZ6-F1
#
_entry.id   AF-A0A812MHZ6-F1
#
_cell.length_a   1.000
_cell.length_b   1.000
_cell.length_c   1.000
_cell.angle_alpha   90.00
_cell.angle_beta   90.00
_cell.angle_gamma   90.00
#
_symmetry.space_group_name_H-M   'P 1'
#
loop_
_entity.id
_entity.type
_entity.pdbx_description
1 polymer ?
#
loop_
_entity_poly.entity_id
_entity_poly.type
_entity_poly.pdbx_seq_one_letter_code
_entity_poly.pdbx_strand_id
1 'polypeptide(L)'
;MADGSAIASHSNDCADCDWRMAYVPAKDHPPHSERIVYDAVWSTYPRIVDPSRSKQYQPGAGITASKELGRIPQVNQTYALWEASYGLMNEHGLGLGESTCPAFLVGKGVSDGGAALFSIGNLMAIALERCKTARCAIQTMGELGAKYGFYGEDPGYGGAGEATQGPTAEEVVVPSLPKAKDDAAEETSTQSPAPSMEAESTASPAAMPEVDAASGDETAEAPCQAARPAGMKPVHLVHETRFGLLVEKFKACEVWDESGTLRNIDMAKFFEACELYRDMLSKLGSATGFVLSDIESNLKKAQVVYEQAPEERATFSGYLKSSSVVGVTWLLRGVQFFLTMIKLMFTQETGNAGVEAYKQTLMQYHGWMLQKTVKIGMRAMPGKDGIVKSDGLVLGDVSLEQRAKLCERDAPAASAAGLKVVQWMVETMKKEGKWAVTLVDRTGEAWVFHICGGVPNNATSAPWAGQRGALWVAQRVPSGHVAVIANSMIIRTVDLADKKNFMAHPGIVDLLKESGLWDGFGPLDWQRIVQPDLATFSYFPGLAPIPMYSTLRMWGVYRQAAPNSGLQATPDLGSFPFSVPVEGKATVQDVMNWFRTHYEGTEFDMRYGSLAGPWQSPNRAEGGVGARSVPGQFARSTSIPRTSYTQIVQSGPIHQPRVWFAPDCSASSVFVPFFSSALADADGRFDVEAYGTGSQKSFVFSKHDTVRPAWWAFDFVANWMEISYQNMSEQYVYTAVQSTQLRVVEETEEALRKSDKMHAKSAAKHLADFQSKLQRNITEEWWALADMLVVRYNDMFYNYPPETPHQVSDIGYPAFWLEMIGFNQEFYRPHWVLPSLVPPSLLPQMIKDQLSNLAPVLKWGVRGYGTSDSATSISATSESPLVSVVVASMMCLGTYALGFWRGRRSAPASHDAYHRLSA
;
A
#
# COMPACT_ATOMS: atom_id res chain seq x y z
N MET A 1 4.12 3.17 11.51
CA MET A 1 5.56 2.91 11.64
C MET A 1 5.89 2.61 13.10
N ALA A 2 7.14 2.23 13.39
CA ALA A 2 7.57 1.77 14.72
C ALA A 2 7.37 2.81 15.84
N ASP A 3 7.56 4.08 15.49
CA ASP A 3 7.46 5.32 16.29
C ASP A 3 6.03 5.88 16.42
N GLY A 4 5.03 5.23 15.81
CA GLY A 4 3.66 5.76 15.74
C GLY A 4 3.44 6.82 14.66
N SER A 5 4.48 7.27 13.95
CA SER A 5 4.32 7.98 12.68
C SER A 5 3.71 7.07 11.62
N ALA A 6 3.27 7.64 10.52
CA ALA A 6 3.31 6.95 9.25
C ALA A 6 3.44 7.92 8.08
N ILE A 7 3.30 7.40 6.86
CA ILE A 7 4.02 7.95 5.71
C ILE A 7 3.09 8.19 4.52
N ALA A 8 3.41 9.24 3.77
CA ALA A 8 3.10 9.38 2.36
C ALA A 8 4.43 9.44 1.58
N SER A 9 4.52 8.82 0.41
CA SER A 9 5.80 8.71 -0.31
C SER A 9 5.63 8.68 -1.82
N HIS A 10 6.58 9.27 -2.54
CA HIS A 10 6.53 9.45 -4.00
C HIS A 10 7.95 9.45 -4.58
N SER A 11 8.15 8.76 -5.71
CA SER A 11 9.35 8.88 -6.54
C SER A 11 8.96 9.54 -7.86
N ASN A 12 9.48 10.74 -8.10
CA ASN A 12 9.18 11.53 -9.29
C ASN A 12 10.12 11.12 -10.44
N ASP A 13 9.61 10.49 -11.50
CA ASP A 13 10.42 9.97 -12.61
C ASP A 13 10.09 10.58 -13.98
N CYS A 14 11.06 11.29 -14.57
CA CYS A 14 10.87 12.20 -15.71
C CYS A 14 12.23 12.57 -16.34
N ALA A 15 12.22 13.19 -17.53
CA ALA A 15 13.44 13.47 -18.31
C ALA A 15 14.19 14.75 -17.91
N ASP A 16 13.49 15.80 -17.48
CA ASP A 16 14.08 17.13 -17.25
C ASP A 16 13.39 17.97 -16.14
N CYS A 17 12.83 17.29 -15.13
CA CYS A 17 12.14 17.92 -14.00
C CYS A 17 13.02 18.88 -13.20
N ASP A 18 12.38 19.94 -12.73
CA ASP A 18 12.90 20.86 -11.73
C ASP A 18 12.84 20.22 -10.33
N TRP A 19 13.85 19.40 -10.02
CA TRP A 19 14.01 18.71 -8.73
C TRP A 19 14.22 19.64 -7.53
N ARG A 20 14.60 20.92 -7.77
CA ARG A 20 15.08 21.84 -6.72
C ARG A 20 14.09 21.98 -5.58
N MET A 21 14.56 21.86 -4.34
CA MET A 21 13.76 22.22 -3.17
C MET A 21 13.53 23.73 -3.15
N ALA A 22 12.28 24.15 -2.93
CA ALA A 22 11.89 25.51 -2.68
C ALA A 22 11.16 25.63 -1.33
N TYR A 23 11.36 26.77 -0.68
CA TYR A 23 10.56 27.22 0.45
C TYR A 23 9.56 28.25 -0.06
N VAL A 24 8.27 27.97 0.14
CA VAL A 24 7.18 28.93 -0.06
C VAL A 24 6.80 29.45 1.32
N PRO A 25 6.94 30.76 1.61
CA PRO A 25 6.60 31.34 2.91
C PRO A 25 5.08 31.47 3.09
N ALA A 26 4.64 31.45 4.35
CA ALA A 26 3.29 31.82 4.73
C ALA A 26 3.00 33.30 4.38
N LYS A 27 1.74 33.63 4.08
CA LYS A 27 1.34 34.97 3.62
C LYS A 27 -0.06 35.36 4.07
N ASP A 28 -0.20 36.61 4.47
CA ASP A 28 -1.50 37.30 4.47
C ASP A 28 -1.84 37.80 3.05
N HIS A 29 -3.11 37.75 2.70
CA HIS A 29 -3.65 38.19 1.41
C HIS A 29 -4.83 39.16 1.61
N PRO A 30 -4.97 40.21 0.78
CA PRO A 30 -6.12 41.11 0.86
C PRO A 30 -7.46 40.39 0.66
N PRO A 31 -8.53 40.78 1.37
CA PRO A 31 -9.87 40.24 1.12
C PRO A 31 -10.28 40.39 -0.36
N HIS A 32 -10.93 39.37 -0.90
CA HIS A 32 -11.35 39.29 -2.31
C HIS A 32 -10.21 39.32 -3.35
N SER A 33 -8.95 39.11 -2.94
CA SER A 33 -7.84 38.87 -3.88
C SER A 33 -7.96 37.51 -4.58
N GLU A 34 -7.17 37.32 -5.64
CA GLU A 34 -7.17 36.11 -6.46
C GLU A 34 -5.84 35.39 -6.43
N ARG A 35 -5.88 34.06 -6.47
CA ARG A 35 -4.74 33.17 -6.68
C ARG A 35 -4.67 32.86 -8.18
N ILE A 36 -3.62 33.36 -8.82
CA ILE A 36 -3.25 32.98 -10.19
C ILE A 36 -2.95 31.49 -10.22
N VAL A 37 -3.41 30.80 -11.25
CA VAL A 37 -3.03 29.42 -11.59
C VAL A 37 -2.10 29.48 -12.80
N TYR A 38 -0.88 28.98 -12.63
CA TYR A 38 0.14 28.94 -13.67
C TYR A 38 0.13 27.59 -14.38
N ASP A 39 0.49 27.61 -15.66
CA ASP A 39 0.70 26.44 -16.50
C ASP A 39 1.80 25.57 -15.86
N ALA A 40 1.45 24.36 -15.42
CA ALA A 40 2.41 23.40 -14.90
C ALA A 40 3.21 22.87 -16.09
N VAL A 41 4.46 23.32 -16.24
CA VAL A 41 5.30 23.05 -17.43
C VAL A 41 5.90 21.63 -17.36
N TRP A 42 5.06 20.61 -17.21
CA TRP A 42 5.41 19.20 -16.94
C TRP A 42 6.45 19.02 -15.82
N SER A 43 6.34 19.89 -14.80
CA SER A 43 7.33 20.02 -13.73
C SER A 43 8.78 20.28 -14.18
N THR A 44 9.03 20.58 -15.45
CA THR A 44 10.36 20.74 -16.08
C THR A 44 11.05 22.04 -15.68
N TYR A 45 12.39 22.08 -15.70
CA TYR A 45 13.12 23.29 -15.31
C TYR A 45 12.93 24.45 -16.32
N PRO A 46 12.57 25.68 -15.87
CA PRO A 46 12.12 26.06 -14.52
C PRO A 46 10.60 25.82 -14.34
N ARG A 47 10.20 25.07 -13.31
CA ARG A 47 8.80 24.57 -13.20
C ARG A 47 7.75 25.67 -13.13
N ILE A 48 8.10 26.76 -12.47
CA ILE A 48 7.40 28.05 -12.50
C ILE A 48 8.39 29.21 -12.34
N VAL A 49 8.04 30.37 -12.89
CA VAL A 49 8.70 31.65 -12.65
C VAL A 49 7.70 32.59 -11.97
N ASP A 50 7.75 32.60 -10.64
CA ASP A 50 6.99 33.48 -9.75
C ASP A 50 7.88 33.91 -8.57
N PRO A 51 8.64 35.01 -8.71
CA PRO A 51 9.48 35.56 -7.64
C PRO A 51 8.70 35.99 -6.39
N SER A 52 7.37 36.16 -6.49
CA SER A 52 6.53 36.44 -5.33
C SER A 52 6.30 35.17 -4.50
N ARG A 53 6.16 34.00 -5.16
CA ARG A 53 5.96 32.70 -4.49
C ARG A 53 7.19 32.25 -3.72
N SER A 54 8.37 32.28 -4.34
CA SER A 54 9.60 31.80 -3.69
C SER A 54 10.84 32.50 -4.24
N LYS A 55 11.86 32.67 -3.39
CA LYS A 55 13.18 33.20 -3.77
C LYS A 55 13.85 32.32 -4.85
N GLN A 56 13.49 31.04 -4.92
CA GLN A 56 13.99 30.04 -5.88
C GLN A 56 13.34 30.14 -7.28
N TYR A 57 12.22 30.85 -7.44
CA TYR A 57 11.47 30.92 -8.71
C TYR A 57 11.74 32.23 -9.48
N GLN A 58 13.02 32.59 -9.61
CA GLN A 58 13.47 33.72 -10.43
C GLN A 58 13.39 33.41 -11.93
N PRO A 59 13.31 34.44 -12.80
CA PRO A 59 13.56 34.32 -14.24
C PRO A 59 14.86 33.58 -14.56
N GLY A 60 14.82 32.67 -15.52
CA GLY A 60 15.94 31.85 -15.96
C GLY A 60 16.47 32.25 -17.35
N ALA A 61 17.51 31.54 -17.80
CA ALA A 61 18.10 31.74 -19.13
C ALA A 61 17.08 31.41 -20.24
N GLY A 62 16.50 32.45 -20.84
CA GLY A 62 15.53 32.35 -21.95
C GLY A 62 14.05 32.19 -21.53
N ILE A 63 13.74 31.97 -20.25
CA ILE A 63 12.36 31.82 -19.75
C ILE A 63 12.14 32.79 -18.59
N THR A 64 11.30 33.81 -18.82
CA THR A 64 11.18 34.98 -17.93
C THR A 64 9.84 35.14 -17.21
N ALA A 65 8.81 34.37 -17.58
CA ALA A 65 7.52 34.35 -16.90
C ALA A 65 6.78 33.02 -17.16
N SER A 66 6.05 32.52 -16.16
CA SER A 66 5.08 31.44 -16.36
C SER A 66 3.80 31.96 -17.01
N LYS A 67 3.20 31.13 -17.86
CA LYS A 67 1.89 31.38 -18.49
C LYS A 67 0.77 31.25 -17.44
N GLU A 68 -0.07 32.26 -17.32
CA GLU A 68 -1.31 32.18 -16.53
C GLU A 68 -2.36 31.36 -17.28
N LEU A 69 -2.97 30.37 -16.62
CA LEU A 69 -4.11 29.61 -17.14
C LEU A 69 -5.46 30.17 -16.68
N GLY A 70 -5.48 30.84 -15.52
CA GLY A 70 -6.70 31.41 -14.94
C GLY A 70 -6.51 31.75 -13.48
N ARG A 71 -7.63 31.98 -12.78
CA ARG A 71 -7.65 32.49 -11.40
C ARG A 71 -8.75 31.84 -10.57
N ILE A 72 -8.50 31.73 -9.26
CA ILE A 72 -9.50 31.36 -8.26
C ILE A 72 -9.51 32.38 -7.11
N PRO A 73 -10.61 32.51 -6.33
CA PRO A 73 -10.61 33.29 -5.11
C PRO A 73 -9.51 32.85 -4.15
N GLN A 74 -8.77 33.81 -3.59
CA GLN A 74 -7.70 33.55 -2.63
C GLN A 74 -8.24 33.54 -1.18
N VAL A 75 -7.59 32.75 -0.33
CA VAL A 75 -7.82 32.76 1.12
C VAL A 75 -7.04 33.87 1.79
N ASN A 76 -7.57 34.48 2.85
CA ASN A 76 -6.90 35.60 3.54
C ASN A 76 -5.52 35.24 4.12
N GLN A 77 -5.24 33.96 4.37
CA GLN A 77 -3.94 33.47 4.84
C GLN A 77 -3.58 32.15 4.15
N THR A 78 -2.31 31.99 3.73
CA THR A 78 -1.76 30.72 3.25
C THR A 78 -0.58 30.25 4.09
N TYR A 79 -0.44 28.94 4.27
CA TYR A 79 0.64 28.31 5.04
C TYR A 79 1.97 28.24 4.28
N ALA A 80 3.07 28.13 5.03
CA ALA A 80 4.39 27.87 4.51
C ALA A 80 4.56 26.39 4.11
N LEU A 81 5.24 26.11 2.99
CA LEU A 81 5.49 24.73 2.52
C LEU A 81 6.87 24.50 1.88
N TRP A 82 7.31 23.25 1.97
CA TRP A 82 8.35 22.63 1.15
C TRP A 82 7.75 22.19 -0.19
N GLU A 83 8.39 22.56 -1.29
CA GLU A 83 7.91 22.33 -2.65
C GLU A 83 9.08 21.94 -3.58
N ALA A 84 8.97 20.79 -4.26
CA ALA A 84 9.81 20.44 -5.40
C ALA A 84 8.93 20.48 -6.67
N SER A 85 9.04 19.55 -7.61
CA SER A 85 8.08 19.40 -8.72
C SER A 85 6.62 19.42 -8.24
N TYR A 86 6.37 18.79 -7.10
CA TYR A 86 5.10 18.79 -6.38
C TYR A 86 5.24 19.46 -5.01
N GLY A 87 4.14 19.93 -4.43
CA GLY A 87 4.09 20.36 -3.03
C GLY A 87 4.26 19.16 -2.09
N LEU A 88 5.21 19.25 -1.14
CA LEU A 88 5.68 18.11 -0.36
C LEU A 88 5.13 18.07 1.07
N MET A 89 5.29 19.16 1.84
CA MET A 89 4.79 19.27 3.23
C MET A 89 4.69 20.73 3.64
N ASN A 90 3.63 21.09 4.38
CA ASN A 90 3.47 22.40 5.00
C ASN A 90 3.88 22.42 6.49
N GLU A 91 3.96 23.62 7.07
CA GLU A 91 4.33 23.85 8.48
C GLU A 91 3.47 23.05 9.49
N HIS A 92 2.23 22.73 9.12
CA HIS A 92 1.32 21.93 9.94
C HIS A 92 1.55 20.42 9.82
N GLY A 93 2.44 19.94 8.96
CA GLY A 93 2.69 18.51 8.78
C GLY A 93 1.62 17.78 7.97
N LEU A 94 0.74 18.53 7.28
CA LEU A 94 0.08 18.04 6.07
C LEU A 94 1.18 17.93 5.02
N GLY A 95 1.45 16.74 4.50
CA GLY A 95 2.38 16.54 3.39
C GLY A 95 1.92 15.44 2.45
N LEU A 96 2.16 15.64 1.15
CA LEU A 96 1.48 14.93 0.08
C LEU A 96 2.43 14.06 -0.75
N GLY A 97 1.88 13.06 -1.44
CA GLY A 97 2.54 12.26 -2.46
C GLY A 97 1.68 12.12 -3.72
N GLU A 98 2.19 11.50 -4.77
CA GLU A 98 1.57 11.40 -6.10
C GLU A 98 1.88 10.01 -6.72
N SER A 99 1.03 9.50 -7.61
CA SER A 99 1.39 8.56 -8.67
C SER A 99 0.39 8.62 -9.86
N THR A 100 0.83 9.11 -11.02
CA THR A 100 0.06 9.17 -12.27
C THR A 100 -0.50 7.82 -12.70
N CYS A 101 -1.80 7.79 -12.99
CA CYS A 101 -2.62 6.61 -13.26
C CYS A 101 -3.35 6.73 -14.61
N PRO A 102 -3.76 5.60 -15.22
CA PRO A 102 -4.53 5.66 -16.46
C PRO A 102 -6.02 5.88 -16.16
N ALA A 103 -6.74 6.54 -17.06
CA ALA A 103 -8.17 6.76 -16.92
C ALA A 103 -8.91 6.84 -18.27
N PHE A 104 -10.19 6.46 -18.29
CA PHE A 104 -11.07 6.59 -19.45
C PHE A 104 -11.56 8.03 -19.68
N LEU A 105 -11.75 8.82 -18.61
CA LEU A 105 -12.10 10.23 -18.73
C LEU A 105 -10.83 11.08 -18.70
N VAL A 106 -10.54 11.72 -19.83
CA VAL A 106 -9.40 12.62 -20.01
C VAL A 106 -9.91 14.06 -20.03
N GLY A 107 -9.55 14.84 -19.01
CA GLY A 107 -9.76 16.28 -19.05
C GLY A 107 -8.70 16.95 -19.91
N LYS A 108 -9.10 17.96 -20.70
CA LYS A 108 -8.17 18.72 -21.55
C LYS A 108 -7.86 20.06 -20.87
N GLY A 109 -6.58 20.33 -20.64
CA GLY A 109 -6.09 21.54 -19.97
C GLY A 109 -6.41 22.82 -20.75
N VAL A 110 -6.58 23.94 -20.05
CA VAL A 110 -6.72 25.27 -20.67
C VAL A 110 -5.52 25.58 -21.59
N SER A 111 -4.33 25.11 -21.22
CA SER A 111 -3.10 25.27 -21.97
C SER A 111 -3.16 24.73 -23.41
N ASP A 112 -3.88 23.62 -23.62
CA ASP A 112 -4.07 22.97 -24.91
C ASP A 112 -5.29 23.47 -25.69
N GLY A 113 -6.01 24.48 -25.16
CA GLY A 113 -7.34 24.85 -25.65
C GLY A 113 -8.40 23.83 -25.25
N GLY A 114 -8.37 23.38 -24.01
CA GLY A 114 -9.46 22.71 -23.32
C GLY A 114 -10.15 23.65 -22.31
N ALA A 115 -10.68 23.09 -21.23
CA ALA A 115 -11.43 23.83 -20.22
C ALA A 115 -11.08 23.45 -18.76
N ALA A 116 -10.15 22.52 -18.55
CA ALA A 116 -9.69 22.14 -17.22
C ALA A 116 -8.55 23.06 -16.75
N LEU A 117 -8.74 23.68 -15.58
CA LEU A 117 -7.80 24.66 -15.03
C LEU A 117 -6.62 24.01 -14.28
N PHE A 118 -6.77 22.78 -13.77
CA PHE A 118 -5.84 22.22 -12.80
C PHE A 118 -5.19 20.90 -13.21
N SER A 119 -3.85 20.88 -13.12
CA SER A 119 -3.04 19.67 -12.96
C SER A 119 -3.04 19.19 -11.50
N ILE A 120 -2.51 17.99 -11.20
CA ILE A 120 -2.46 17.49 -9.82
C ILE A 120 -1.43 18.25 -8.98
N GLY A 121 -0.30 18.64 -9.56
CA GLY A 121 0.67 19.55 -8.94
C GLY A 121 0.03 20.88 -8.50
N ASN A 122 -0.87 21.45 -9.30
CA ASN A 122 -1.62 22.65 -8.91
C ASN A 122 -2.54 22.37 -7.70
N LEU A 123 -3.31 21.28 -7.73
CA LEU A 123 -4.24 20.91 -6.65
C LEU A 123 -3.51 20.63 -5.33
N MET A 124 -2.39 19.90 -5.38
CA MET A 124 -1.52 19.60 -4.24
C MET A 124 -0.98 20.89 -3.59
N ALA A 125 -0.44 21.82 -4.41
CA ALA A 125 0.07 23.10 -3.93
C ALA A 125 -1.03 23.95 -3.26
N ILE A 126 -2.22 24.06 -3.89
CA ILE A 126 -3.34 24.83 -3.35
C ILE A 126 -3.91 24.19 -2.07
N ALA A 127 -3.90 22.86 -1.96
CA ALA A 127 -4.29 22.17 -0.73
C ALA A 127 -3.29 22.42 0.41
N LEU A 128 -1.98 22.36 0.14
CA LEU A 128 -0.93 22.65 1.12
C LEU A 128 -0.92 24.12 1.57
N GLU A 129 -1.24 25.06 0.67
CA GLU A 129 -1.44 26.48 0.98
C GLU A 129 -2.62 26.72 1.94
N ARG A 130 -3.67 25.89 1.90
CA ARG A 130 -4.98 26.21 2.50
C ARG A 130 -5.40 25.32 3.65
N CYS A 131 -4.89 24.10 3.73
CA CYS A 131 -5.34 23.08 4.67
C CYS A 131 -4.28 22.71 5.71
N LYS A 132 -4.74 22.35 6.91
CA LYS A 132 -3.92 21.64 7.93
C LYS A 132 -4.19 20.13 7.91
N THR A 133 -5.13 19.71 7.07
CA THR A 133 -5.85 18.44 7.14
C THR A 133 -6.21 17.97 5.72
N ALA A 134 -6.38 16.66 5.49
CA ALA A 134 -6.72 16.09 4.20
C ALA A 134 -8.16 15.63 4.06
N ARG A 135 -8.95 15.65 5.13
CA ARG A 135 -10.38 15.86 4.94
C ARG A 135 -10.57 17.24 4.28
N CYS A 136 -9.81 18.27 4.69
CA CYS A 136 -9.72 19.53 3.94
C CYS A 136 -9.00 19.39 2.58
N ALA A 137 -7.84 18.73 2.47
CA ALA A 137 -7.11 18.60 1.20
C ALA A 137 -7.89 17.81 0.13
N ILE A 138 -8.40 16.61 0.44
CA ILE A 138 -9.27 15.83 -0.46
C ILE A 138 -10.46 16.67 -0.90
N GLN A 139 -11.15 17.32 0.04
CA GLN A 139 -12.32 18.14 -0.28
C GLN A 139 -11.94 19.34 -1.16
N THR A 140 -10.84 20.04 -0.85
CA THR A 140 -10.35 21.20 -1.60
C THR A 140 -9.91 20.81 -3.01
N MET A 141 -9.10 19.76 -3.16
CA MET A 141 -8.66 19.25 -4.46
C MET A 141 -9.85 18.76 -5.28
N GLY A 142 -10.75 18.01 -4.65
CA GLY A 142 -11.95 17.45 -5.27
C GLY A 142 -12.98 18.50 -5.70
N GLU A 143 -13.24 19.52 -4.88
CA GLU A 143 -14.13 20.64 -5.23
C GLU A 143 -13.53 21.53 -6.32
N LEU A 144 -12.23 21.83 -6.26
CA LEU A 144 -11.54 22.62 -7.27
C LEU A 144 -11.52 21.89 -8.63
N GLY A 145 -11.16 20.61 -8.65
CA GLY A 145 -11.21 19.77 -9.85
C GLY A 145 -12.63 19.64 -10.41
N ALA A 146 -13.64 19.40 -9.56
CA ALA A 146 -15.03 19.32 -10.01
C ALA A 146 -15.54 20.63 -10.62
N LYS A 147 -15.18 21.78 -10.02
CA LYS A 147 -15.68 23.10 -10.40
C LYS A 147 -14.96 23.73 -11.60
N TYR A 148 -13.63 23.66 -11.61
CA TYR A 148 -12.78 24.32 -12.61
C TYR A 148 -12.13 23.35 -13.61
N GLY A 149 -12.37 22.05 -13.45
CA GLY A 149 -11.85 20.99 -14.31
C GLY A 149 -10.45 20.54 -13.94
N PHE A 150 -10.25 19.23 -14.04
CA PHE A 150 -8.99 18.53 -13.81
C PHE A 150 -8.44 17.98 -15.14
N TYR A 151 -7.12 18.05 -15.36
CA TYR A 151 -6.42 17.36 -16.45
C TYR A 151 -5.22 16.58 -15.90
N GLY A 152 -5.01 15.35 -16.41
CA GLY A 152 -3.85 14.53 -16.07
C GLY A 152 -2.56 15.08 -16.69
N GLU A 153 -1.41 14.73 -16.13
CA GLU A 153 -0.12 15.32 -16.51
C GLU A 153 0.55 14.67 -17.74
N ASP A 154 -0.19 13.85 -18.48
CA ASP A 154 0.23 13.11 -19.69
C ASP A 154 -0.75 13.34 -20.90
N PRO A 155 -1.02 14.59 -21.35
CA PRO A 155 -2.12 14.88 -22.27
C PRO A 155 -1.96 14.24 -23.66
N GLY A 156 -2.98 13.49 -24.08
CA GLY A 156 -2.98 12.71 -25.33
C GLY A 156 -2.34 11.34 -25.21
N TYR A 157 -1.61 11.09 -24.12
CA TYR A 157 -1.24 9.78 -23.62
C TYR A 157 -2.32 9.32 -22.63
N GLY A 158 -2.34 8.04 -22.26
CA GLY A 158 -3.46 7.49 -21.48
C GLY A 158 -3.39 7.73 -19.97
N GLY A 159 -2.33 8.38 -19.47
CA GLY A 159 -2.16 8.83 -18.09
C GLY A 159 -3.04 10.05 -17.83
N ALA A 160 -4.28 9.81 -17.39
CA ALA A 160 -5.35 10.81 -17.35
C ALA A 160 -6.08 10.90 -16.00
N GLY A 161 -5.62 10.14 -15.02
CA GLY A 161 -6.02 10.26 -13.63
C GLY A 161 -4.79 10.23 -12.73
N GLU A 162 -4.90 10.75 -11.53
CA GLU A 162 -3.76 10.95 -10.63
C GLU A 162 -4.15 10.46 -9.23
N ALA A 163 -3.18 10.03 -8.45
CA ALA A 163 -3.43 9.35 -7.19
C ALA A 163 -2.59 9.93 -6.06
N THR A 164 -3.17 10.84 -5.27
CA THR A 164 -2.41 11.55 -4.23
C THR A 164 -2.45 10.88 -2.87
N GLN A 165 -1.35 11.11 -2.15
CA GLN A 165 -1.17 10.76 -0.74
C GLN A 165 -1.18 12.05 0.13
N GLY A 166 -1.42 11.96 1.45
CA GLY A 166 -1.26 13.04 2.45
C GLY A 166 -2.51 13.64 3.18
N PRO A 167 -2.43 14.20 4.41
CA PRO A 167 -3.27 13.77 5.58
C PRO A 167 -4.10 14.80 6.49
N THR A 168 -4.98 14.36 7.42
CA THR A 168 -6.06 15.08 8.23
C THR A 168 -5.81 15.72 9.66
N ALA A 169 -6.88 16.20 10.34
CA ALA A 169 -7.08 16.52 11.77
C ALA A 169 -8.53 17.04 12.02
N GLU A 170 -9.02 17.05 13.27
CA GLU A 170 -10.24 17.78 13.74
C GLU A 170 -9.90 18.74 14.89
N GLU A 171 -10.75 19.75 15.12
CA GLU A 171 -10.61 20.68 16.25
C GLU A 171 -11.20 20.11 17.55
N VAL A 172 -10.46 20.21 18.66
CA VAL A 172 -11.03 20.11 20.01
C VAL A 172 -11.07 21.51 20.61
N VAL A 173 -12.28 22.07 20.75
CA VAL A 173 -12.49 23.32 21.49
C VAL A 173 -12.17 23.08 22.97
N VAL A 174 -11.27 23.89 23.53
CA VAL A 174 -10.90 23.85 24.95
C VAL A 174 -11.52 25.06 25.67
N PRO A 175 -12.56 24.87 26.50
CA PRO A 175 -13.06 25.91 27.39
C PRO A 175 -12.01 26.25 28.47
N SER A 176 -12.01 27.50 28.93
CA SER A 176 -11.00 28.02 29.85
C SER A 176 -11.18 27.57 31.31
N LEU A 177 -10.05 27.52 32.03
CA LEU A 177 -9.97 27.26 33.48
C LEU A 177 -10.66 28.35 34.32
N PRO A 178 -11.28 27.95 35.44
CA PRO A 178 -11.18 28.66 36.71
C PRO A 178 -10.13 28.01 37.63
N LYS A 179 -9.50 28.80 38.51
CA LYS A 179 -8.62 28.31 39.58
C LYS A 179 -9.38 28.21 40.92
N ALA A 180 -8.99 27.26 41.78
CA ALA A 180 -8.16 27.53 42.97
C ALA A 180 -8.53 26.70 44.22
N LYS A 181 -7.52 26.52 45.09
CA LYS A 181 -7.57 26.15 46.52
C LYS A 181 -7.95 24.70 46.89
N ASP A 182 -7.46 24.14 48.00
CA ASP A 182 -6.23 24.33 48.82
C ASP A 182 -6.09 23.10 49.76
N ASP A 183 -5.06 23.09 50.62
CA ASP A 183 -4.89 22.24 51.83
C ASP A 183 -4.59 20.72 51.63
N ALA A 184 -3.93 20.00 52.56
CA ALA A 184 -2.84 20.32 53.50
C ALA A 184 -2.32 19.01 54.16
N ALA A 185 -1.03 18.96 54.55
CA ALA A 185 -0.45 18.03 55.56
C ALA A 185 -0.49 16.49 55.23
N GLU A 186 0.32 15.58 55.82
CA GLU A 186 1.58 15.68 56.59
C GLU A 186 2.41 14.36 56.49
N GLU A 187 3.54 14.36 57.20
CA GLU A 187 4.58 13.35 57.49
C GLU A 187 4.14 11.87 57.78
N THR A 188 5.01 10.84 57.96
CA THR A 188 6.46 10.77 58.26
C THR A 188 7.11 9.39 57.89
N SER A 189 8.46 9.35 57.75
CA SER A 189 9.47 8.34 58.23
C SER A 189 9.20 6.79 58.29
N THR A 190 10.13 5.82 58.15
CA THR A 190 11.61 5.79 57.96
C THR A 190 12.17 4.38 57.67
N GLN A 191 13.36 4.34 57.03
CA GLN A 191 14.50 3.39 57.22
C GLN A 191 14.52 1.93 56.68
N SER A 192 15.75 1.53 56.30
CA SER A 192 16.26 0.24 55.76
C SER A 192 16.93 -0.61 56.89
N PRO A 193 17.72 -1.71 56.70
CA PRO A 193 18.60 -2.11 55.56
C PRO A 193 18.65 -3.63 55.19
N ALA A 194 19.58 -4.00 54.30
CA ALA A 194 19.99 -5.37 53.89
C ALA A 194 21.17 -5.90 54.80
N PRO A 195 21.97 -6.99 54.54
CA PRO A 195 22.40 -7.58 53.23
C PRO A 195 22.65 -9.14 53.18
N SER A 196 23.26 -9.62 52.06
CA SER A 196 24.14 -10.82 51.91
C SER A 196 23.54 -12.25 52.00
N MET A 197 24.15 -13.36 51.49
CA MET A 197 25.07 -13.63 50.34
C MET A 197 25.05 -15.17 50.00
N GLU A 198 25.62 -15.54 48.82
CA GLU A 198 26.27 -16.83 48.44
C GLU A 198 25.53 -18.21 48.35
N ALA A 199 25.43 -18.70 47.10
CA ALA A 199 26.11 -19.90 46.52
C ALA A 199 25.68 -21.39 46.71
N GLU A 200 25.88 -22.16 45.62
CA GLU A 200 26.04 -23.63 45.40
C GLU A 200 24.89 -24.62 45.79
N SER A 201 24.32 -25.41 44.86
CA SER A 201 24.75 -26.71 44.23
C SER A 201 24.22 -27.96 45.00
N THR A 202 24.01 -29.17 44.46
CA THR A 202 24.39 -29.83 43.18
C THR A 202 23.42 -30.98 42.77
N ALA A 203 23.54 -31.44 41.52
CA ALA A 203 23.34 -32.84 41.05
C ALA A 203 21.92 -33.47 40.88
N SER A 204 21.92 -34.56 40.09
CA SER A 204 20.80 -35.40 39.60
C SER A 204 21.32 -36.83 39.35
N PRO A 205 20.47 -37.86 39.20
CA PRO A 205 20.82 -39.02 38.37
C PRO A 205 19.77 -39.36 37.29
N ALA A 206 20.23 -40.06 36.24
CA ALA A 206 19.47 -40.34 35.02
C ALA A 206 19.10 -41.83 34.84
N ALA A 207 18.19 -42.11 33.90
CA ALA A 207 18.28 -43.24 32.96
C ALA A 207 17.24 -43.11 31.81
N MET A 208 17.61 -43.56 30.60
CA MET A 208 16.67 -43.89 29.51
C MET A 208 16.58 -45.44 29.37
N PRO A 209 15.78 -46.01 28.43
CA PRO A 209 16.25 -46.09 27.04
C PRO A 209 15.20 -45.85 25.94
N GLU A 210 15.79 -45.57 24.77
CA GLU A 210 15.35 -45.76 23.38
C GLU A 210 14.77 -47.18 23.08
N VAL A 211 14.25 -47.56 21.89
CA VAL A 211 14.29 -46.96 20.53
C VAL A 211 13.03 -47.35 19.69
N ASP A 212 12.82 -46.61 18.60
CA ASP A 212 12.39 -47.04 17.24
C ASP A 212 10.96 -47.52 16.80
N ALA A 213 10.55 -46.88 15.70
CA ALA A 213 10.05 -47.43 14.42
C ALA A 213 8.60 -47.99 14.21
N ALA A 214 7.81 -47.13 13.53
CA ALA A 214 7.24 -47.36 12.19
C ALA A 214 5.91 -48.13 11.95
N SER A 215 5.19 -47.59 10.94
CA SER A 215 4.14 -48.23 10.10
C SER A 215 2.75 -48.53 10.70
N GLY A 216 1.76 -48.72 9.82
CA GLY A 216 0.43 -49.29 10.14
C GLY A 216 -0.75 -48.39 9.77
N ASP A 217 -1.39 -48.66 8.63
CA ASP A 217 -2.54 -47.90 8.13
C ASP A 217 -3.90 -48.52 8.51
N GLU A 218 -4.95 -47.72 8.37
CA GLU A 218 -6.37 -48.07 8.10
C GLU A 218 -7.24 -49.04 8.97
N THR A 219 -8.43 -48.52 9.29
CA THR A 219 -9.79 -49.17 9.25
C THR A 219 -10.46 -49.87 10.45
N ALA A 220 -11.65 -49.32 10.78
CA ALA A 220 -12.98 -49.95 10.88
C ALA A 220 -13.43 -50.80 12.10
N GLU A 221 -14.31 -50.16 12.88
CA GLU A 221 -15.60 -50.66 13.44
C GLU A 221 -15.66 -51.77 14.51
N ALA A 222 -16.75 -51.73 15.29
CA ALA A 222 -17.07 -52.63 16.42
C ALA A 222 -18.24 -53.58 16.06
N PRO A 223 -18.61 -54.57 16.91
CA PRO A 223 -19.70 -54.27 17.86
C PRO A 223 -19.73 -55.11 19.16
N CYS A 224 -20.49 -54.65 20.16
CA CYS A 224 -21.42 -55.51 20.92
C CYS A 224 -22.52 -54.70 21.65
N GLN A 225 -23.66 -55.31 21.94
CA GLN A 225 -24.79 -54.74 22.70
C GLN A 225 -25.27 -55.73 23.77
N ALA A 226 -25.79 -55.24 24.91
CA ALA A 226 -26.98 -55.81 25.57
C ALA A 226 -27.53 -54.95 26.74
N ALA A 227 -28.83 -54.63 26.66
CA ALA A 227 -29.84 -54.48 27.73
C ALA A 227 -29.60 -53.64 29.03
N ARG A 228 -30.65 -52.91 29.43
CA ARG A 228 -30.79 -52.18 30.72
C ARG A 228 -31.62 -52.99 31.73
N PRO A 229 -31.48 -52.72 33.04
CA PRO A 229 -32.60 -52.66 34.00
C PRO A 229 -33.17 -51.24 34.10
N ALA A 230 -34.47 -51.10 34.37
CA ALA A 230 -35.10 -49.81 34.69
C ALA A 230 -35.22 -49.62 36.22
N GLY A 231 -35.18 -48.38 36.72
CA GLY A 231 -35.42 -48.13 38.15
C GLY A 231 -34.93 -46.79 38.73
N MET A 232 -34.15 -45.99 38.01
CA MET A 232 -33.62 -44.73 38.53
C MET A 232 -34.49 -43.53 38.13
N LYS A 233 -34.79 -42.64 39.09
CA LYS A 233 -35.51 -41.38 38.84
C LYS A 233 -34.69 -40.48 37.91
N PRO A 234 -35.32 -39.71 37.01
CA PRO A 234 -34.59 -38.77 36.15
C PRO A 234 -33.88 -37.72 37.01
N VAL A 235 -32.60 -37.47 36.70
CA VAL A 235 -31.91 -36.28 37.17
C VAL A 235 -32.55 -35.08 36.50
N HIS A 236 -33.03 -34.11 37.28
CA HIS A 236 -33.46 -32.83 36.73
C HIS A 236 -32.25 -32.11 36.14
N LEU A 237 -32.17 -32.09 34.80
CA LEU A 237 -31.29 -31.19 34.07
C LEU A 237 -31.73 -29.75 34.37
N VAL A 238 -30.79 -28.93 34.85
CA VAL A 238 -31.08 -27.54 35.30
C VAL A 238 -31.55 -26.65 34.15
N HIS A 239 -31.22 -27.01 32.90
CA HIS A 239 -31.70 -26.35 31.69
C HIS A 239 -32.25 -27.39 30.71
N GLU A 240 -33.36 -27.05 30.06
CA GLU A 240 -34.03 -27.89 29.06
C GLU A 240 -33.32 -27.84 27.69
N THR A 241 -32.45 -26.84 27.45
CA THR A 241 -31.68 -26.68 26.22
C THR A 241 -30.25 -26.23 26.49
N ARG A 242 -29.35 -26.52 25.53
CA ARG A 242 -27.99 -25.96 25.50
C ARG A 242 -27.99 -24.46 25.21
N PHE A 243 -29.01 -23.94 24.53
CA PHE A 243 -29.18 -22.49 24.34
C PHE A 243 -29.41 -21.78 25.68
N GLY A 244 -30.22 -22.34 26.58
CA GLY A 244 -30.41 -21.83 27.94
C GLY A 244 -29.10 -21.76 28.72
N LEU A 245 -28.31 -22.84 28.70
CA LEU A 245 -26.97 -22.86 29.32
C LEU A 245 -26.01 -21.83 28.69
N LEU A 246 -26.11 -21.59 27.38
CA LEU A 246 -25.29 -20.60 26.68
C LEU A 246 -25.65 -19.15 27.06
N VAL A 247 -26.93 -18.86 27.39
CA VAL A 247 -27.33 -17.57 27.99
C VAL A 247 -26.60 -17.34 29.30
N GLU A 248 -26.55 -18.35 30.17
CA GLU A 248 -25.91 -18.23 31.48
C GLU A 248 -24.38 -18.12 31.35
N LYS A 249 -23.75 -18.90 30.47
CA LYS A 249 -22.31 -18.77 30.22
C LYS A 249 -21.94 -17.36 29.75
N PHE A 250 -22.61 -16.81 28.74
CA PHE A 250 -22.31 -15.44 28.29
C PHE A 250 -22.59 -14.37 29.36
N LYS A 251 -23.66 -14.50 30.15
CA LYS A 251 -23.92 -13.59 31.28
C LYS A 251 -22.84 -13.68 32.36
N ALA A 252 -22.34 -14.88 32.65
CA ALA A 252 -21.28 -15.08 33.64
C ALA A 252 -19.94 -14.43 33.24
N CYS A 253 -19.72 -14.17 31.93
CA CYS A 253 -18.57 -13.42 31.44
C CYS A 253 -18.61 -11.92 31.81
N GLU A 254 -19.76 -11.37 32.19
CA GLU A 254 -19.96 -9.93 32.32
C GLU A 254 -19.43 -9.39 33.66
N VAL A 255 -18.38 -8.55 33.62
CA VAL A 255 -17.81 -7.90 34.81
C VAL A 255 -18.44 -6.52 34.96
N TRP A 256 -19.40 -6.44 35.88
CA TRP A 256 -20.11 -5.22 36.24
C TRP A 256 -19.43 -4.47 37.38
N ASP A 257 -19.64 -3.15 37.45
CA ASP A 257 -19.31 -2.35 38.64
C ASP A 257 -20.52 -2.11 39.54
N GLU A 258 -20.29 -1.47 40.69
CA GLU A 258 -21.31 -1.17 41.71
C GLU A 258 -22.46 -0.27 41.21
N SER A 259 -22.28 0.44 40.08
CA SER A 259 -23.35 1.22 39.45
C SER A 259 -24.27 0.39 38.55
N GLY A 260 -23.93 -0.88 38.30
CA GLY A 260 -24.60 -1.70 37.29
C GLY A 260 -24.15 -1.39 35.86
N THR A 261 -22.94 -0.87 35.66
CA THR A 261 -22.37 -0.62 34.31
C THR A 261 -21.41 -1.74 33.90
N LEU A 262 -21.48 -2.19 32.65
CA LEU A 262 -20.64 -3.28 32.12
C LEU A 262 -19.22 -2.76 31.86
N ARG A 263 -18.30 -3.10 32.76
CA ARG A 263 -16.95 -2.52 32.86
C ARG A 263 -15.86 -3.41 32.26
N ASN A 264 -16.04 -4.73 32.24
CA ASN A 264 -15.18 -5.63 31.47
C ASN A 264 -15.82 -6.98 31.12
N ILE A 265 -15.07 -7.82 30.42
CA ILE A 265 -15.40 -9.24 30.19
C ILE A 265 -14.33 -10.12 30.82
N ASP A 266 -14.76 -11.14 31.57
CA ASP A 266 -13.94 -12.21 32.14
C ASP A 266 -13.51 -13.19 31.03
N MET A 267 -12.21 -13.35 30.83
CA MET A 267 -11.67 -14.11 29.70
C MET A 267 -11.78 -15.62 29.87
N ALA A 268 -11.61 -16.13 31.09
CA ALA A 268 -11.76 -17.57 31.35
C ALA A 268 -13.21 -18.01 31.07
N LYS A 269 -14.18 -17.27 31.58
CA LYS A 269 -15.61 -17.53 31.37
C LYS A 269 -16.02 -17.28 29.91
N PHE A 270 -15.42 -16.30 29.23
CA PHE A 270 -15.64 -16.09 27.80
C PHE A 270 -15.15 -17.29 26.98
N PHE A 271 -14.01 -17.88 27.32
CA PHE A 271 -13.57 -19.12 26.68
C PHE A 271 -14.49 -20.31 27.02
N GLU A 272 -14.99 -20.46 28.25
CA GLU A 272 -16.01 -21.46 28.57
C GLU A 272 -17.29 -21.30 27.73
N ALA A 273 -17.73 -20.06 27.48
CA ALA A 273 -18.85 -19.78 26.59
C ALA A 273 -18.54 -20.18 25.14
N CYS A 274 -17.32 -19.91 24.65
CA CYS A 274 -16.85 -20.32 23.33
C CYS A 274 -16.69 -21.84 23.18
N GLU A 275 -16.27 -22.54 24.23
CA GLU A 275 -16.12 -24.01 24.29
C GLU A 275 -17.48 -24.72 24.19
N LEU A 276 -18.50 -24.24 24.93
CA LEU A 276 -19.88 -24.73 24.84
C LEU A 276 -20.48 -24.43 23.47
N TYR A 277 -20.25 -23.23 22.95
CA TYR A 277 -20.65 -22.79 21.61
C TYR A 277 -20.04 -23.67 20.50
N ARG A 278 -18.77 -24.06 20.61
CA ARG A 278 -18.13 -25.05 19.72
C ARG A 278 -18.75 -26.44 19.85
N ASP A 279 -19.01 -26.93 21.07
CA ASP A 279 -19.71 -28.21 21.26
C ASP A 279 -21.12 -28.19 20.64
N MET A 280 -21.87 -27.10 20.76
CA MET A 280 -23.16 -26.92 20.06
C MET A 280 -23.02 -26.97 18.54
N LEU A 281 -21.99 -26.34 17.96
CA LEU A 281 -21.67 -26.42 16.54
C LEU A 281 -21.37 -27.85 16.06
N SER A 282 -20.77 -28.70 16.90
CA SER A 282 -20.51 -30.11 16.58
C SER A 282 -21.80 -30.94 16.41
N LYS A 283 -22.92 -30.55 17.04
CA LYS A 283 -24.21 -31.27 16.97
C LYS A 283 -25.03 -30.95 15.72
N LEU A 284 -24.56 -30.02 14.89
CA LEU A 284 -25.24 -29.57 13.67
C LEU A 284 -24.84 -30.36 12.40
N GLY A 285 -24.02 -31.40 12.54
CA GLY A 285 -23.64 -32.32 11.47
C GLY A 285 -22.49 -31.81 10.59
N SER A 286 -22.03 -32.67 9.67
CA SER A 286 -20.82 -32.43 8.85
C SER A 286 -20.84 -31.14 8.01
N ALA A 287 -22.03 -30.60 7.70
CA ALA A 287 -22.20 -29.32 7.01
C ALA A 287 -21.55 -28.13 7.75
N THR A 288 -21.35 -28.20 9.07
CA THR A 288 -20.71 -27.13 9.86
C THR A 288 -19.19 -27.24 9.96
N GLY A 289 -18.57 -28.32 9.45
CA GLY A 289 -17.16 -28.65 9.74
C GLY A 289 -16.14 -27.55 9.42
N PHE A 290 -16.36 -26.78 8.35
CA PHE A 290 -15.48 -25.65 7.99
C PHE A 290 -15.63 -24.43 8.93
N VAL A 291 -16.81 -24.25 9.54
CA VAL A 291 -17.07 -23.22 10.56
C VAL A 291 -16.49 -23.66 11.90
N LEU A 292 -16.67 -24.94 12.24
CA LEU A 292 -16.14 -25.56 13.45
C LEU A 292 -14.60 -25.45 13.50
N SER A 293 -13.91 -25.82 12.41
CA SER A 293 -12.45 -25.79 12.34
C SER A 293 -11.83 -24.38 12.47
N ASP A 294 -12.47 -23.35 11.89
CA ASP A 294 -12.00 -21.95 12.08
C ASP A 294 -12.14 -21.51 13.54
N ILE A 295 -13.28 -21.81 14.16
CA ILE A 295 -13.56 -21.47 15.56
C ILE A 295 -12.58 -22.21 16.49
N GLU A 296 -12.33 -23.50 16.28
CA GLU A 296 -11.32 -24.27 17.02
C GLU A 296 -9.92 -23.67 16.88
N SER A 297 -9.52 -23.33 15.64
CA SER A 297 -8.23 -22.71 15.36
C SER A 297 -8.07 -21.36 16.07
N ASN A 298 -9.10 -20.51 16.05
CA ASN A 298 -9.04 -19.16 16.59
C ASN A 298 -9.27 -19.11 18.11
N LEU A 299 -10.08 -20.02 18.66
CA LEU A 299 -10.23 -20.23 20.10
C LEU A 299 -8.90 -20.70 20.72
N LYS A 300 -8.25 -21.70 20.13
CA LYS A 300 -6.95 -22.19 20.60
C LYS A 300 -5.85 -21.11 20.54
N LYS A 301 -5.80 -20.31 19.48
CA LYS A 301 -4.88 -19.15 19.38
C LYS A 301 -5.13 -18.11 20.49
N ALA A 302 -6.39 -17.90 20.89
CA ALA A 302 -6.73 -16.97 21.96
C ALA A 302 -6.43 -17.55 23.36
N GLN A 303 -6.72 -18.83 23.60
CA GLN A 303 -6.36 -19.55 24.83
C GLN A 303 -4.85 -19.53 25.07
N VAL A 304 -4.03 -19.85 24.05
CA VAL A 304 -2.55 -19.82 24.15
C VAL A 304 -2.01 -18.42 24.51
N VAL A 305 -2.64 -17.33 24.04
CA VAL A 305 -2.25 -15.96 24.42
C VAL A 305 -2.73 -15.59 25.83
N TYR A 306 -3.82 -16.17 26.32
CA TYR A 306 -4.27 -16.01 27.70
C TYR A 306 -3.35 -16.75 28.69
N GLU A 307 -3.05 -18.02 28.39
CA GLU A 307 -2.22 -18.93 29.21
C GLU A 307 -0.82 -18.40 29.51
N GLN A 308 -0.27 -17.53 28.65
CA GLN A 308 1.02 -16.87 28.86
C GLN A 308 1.10 -15.95 30.09
N ALA A 309 -0.02 -15.36 30.53
CA ALA A 309 -0.11 -14.57 31.77
C ALA A 309 -1.57 -14.48 32.24
N PRO A 310 -2.13 -15.54 32.84
CA PRO A 310 -3.57 -15.64 33.10
C PRO A 310 -4.11 -14.53 34.02
N GLU A 311 -3.34 -14.12 35.03
CA GLU A 311 -3.75 -13.08 35.99
C GLU A 311 -3.79 -11.68 35.34
N GLU A 312 -2.77 -11.31 34.57
CA GLU A 312 -2.76 -10.05 33.80
C GLU A 312 -3.87 -10.00 32.73
N ARG A 313 -4.24 -11.18 32.20
CA ARG A 313 -5.14 -11.35 31.05
C ARG A 313 -6.54 -11.84 31.46
N ALA A 314 -6.83 -11.89 32.77
CA ALA A 314 -8.09 -12.33 33.38
C ALA A 314 -9.32 -11.55 32.86
N THR A 315 -9.13 -10.28 32.52
CA THR A 315 -10.14 -9.42 31.90
C THR A 315 -9.76 -9.08 30.46
N PHE A 316 -10.74 -8.80 29.60
CA PHE A 316 -10.49 -8.51 28.18
C PHE A 316 -9.57 -7.30 27.97
N SER A 317 -9.75 -6.20 28.72
CA SER A 317 -8.80 -5.06 28.67
C SER A 317 -7.42 -5.38 29.25
N GLY A 318 -7.29 -6.44 30.06
CA GLY A 318 -6.00 -7.02 30.43
C GLY A 318 -5.39 -7.81 29.27
N TYR A 319 -6.17 -8.72 28.69
CA TYR A 319 -5.82 -9.52 27.52
C TYR A 319 -5.38 -8.65 26.33
N LEU A 320 -6.06 -7.53 26.07
CA LEU A 320 -5.72 -6.61 24.97
C LEU A 320 -4.34 -5.95 25.13
N LYS A 321 -3.70 -5.97 26.30
CA LYS A 321 -2.31 -5.52 26.49
C LYS A 321 -1.28 -6.48 25.85
N SER A 322 -1.69 -7.69 25.50
CA SER A 322 -0.83 -8.66 24.80
C SER A 322 -0.33 -8.16 23.44
N SER A 323 0.82 -8.72 23.02
CA SER A 323 1.47 -8.42 21.74
C SER A 323 0.71 -8.94 20.52
N SER A 324 -0.20 -9.91 20.68
CA SER A 324 -1.01 -10.46 19.59
C SER A 324 -2.48 -10.65 19.98
N VAL A 325 -3.34 -9.79 19.44
CA VAL A 325 -4.80 -9.90 19.58
C VAL A 325 -5.46 -10.62 18.39
N VAL A 326 -4.68 -11.23 17.49
CA VAL A 326 -5.17 -11.79 16.22
C VAL A 326 -6.13 -12.95 16.44
N GLY A 327 -5.80 -13.88 17.35
CA GLY A 327 -6.66 -15.03 17.68
C GLY A 327 -8.04 -14.60 18.18
N VAL A 328 -8.08 -13.72 19.20
CA VAL A 328 -9.34 -13.21 19.74
C VAL A 328 -10.12 -12.35 18.72
N THR A 329 -9.43 -11.63 17.83
CA THR A 329 -10.09 -10.86 16.76
C THR A 329 -10.91 -11.75 15.82
N TRP A 330 -10.33 -12.85 15.35
CA TRP A 330 -11.03 -13.79 14.48
C TRP A 330 -12.06 -14.64 15.21
N LEU A 331 -11.78 -15.03 16.46
CA LEU A 331 -12.77 -15.68 17.35
C LEU A 331 -14.02 -14.81 17.51
N LEU A 332 -13.86 -13.52 17.85
CA LEU A 332 -14.99 -12.59 18.01
C LEU A 332 -15.80 -12.45 16.71
N ARG A 333 -15.14 -12.38 15.54
CA ARG A 333 -15.83 -12.35 14.23
C ARG A 333 -16.63 -13.63 13.96
N GLY A 334 -16.07 -14.80 14.26
CA GLY A 334 -16.72 -16.11 14.10
C GLY A 334 -17.93 -16.27 15.03
N VAL A 335 -17.78 -15.90 16.31
CA VAL A 335 -18.88 -15.93 17.31
C VAL A 335 -19.98 -14.92 16.94
N GLN A 336 -19.61 -13.70 16.51
CA GLN A 336 -20.59 -12.70 16.05
C GLN A 336 -21.42 -13.22 14.87
N PHE A 337 -20.77 -13.89 13.91
CA PHE A 337 -21.43 -14.48 12.74
C PHE A 337 -22.50 -15.50 13.15
N PHE A 338 -22.15 -16.52 13.92
CA PHE A 338 -23.10 -17.59 14.26
C PHE A 338 -24.23 -17.10 15.17
N LEU A 339 -23.96 -16.23 16.13
CA LEU A 339 -25.03 -15.68 16.97
C LEU A 339 -25.97 -14.77 16.16
N THR A 340 -25.46 -14.07 15.14
CA THR A 340 -26.31 -13.38 14.16
C THR A 340 -27.12 -14.37 13.32
N MET A 341 -26.52 -15.50 12.90
CA MET A 341 -27.21 -16.56 12.16
C MET A 341 -28.35 -17.18 12.96
N ILE A 342 -28.11 -17.57 14.22
CA ILE A 342 -29.15 -18.13 15.10
C ILE A 342 -30.24 -17.09 15.36
N LYS A 343 -29.89 -15.82 15.61
CA LYS A 343 -30.89 -14.74 15.70
C LYS A 343 -31.79 -14.72 14.46
N LEU A 344 -31.22 -14.61 13.26
CA LEU A 344 -31.98 -14.55 12.02
C LEU A 344 -32.80 -15.84 11.76
N MET A 345 -32.28 -17.03 12.08
CA MET A 345 -33.01 -18.31 11.95
C MET A 345 -34.30 -18.38 12.77
N PHE A 346 -34.40 -17.61 13.85
CA PHE A 346 -35.58 -17.58 14.74
C PHE A 346 -36.35 -16.24 14.69
N THR A 347 -35.88 -15.21 13.99
CA THR A 347 -36.57 -13.91 13.84
C THR A 347 -36.87 -13.47 12.41
N GLN A 348 -36.42 -14.20 11.38
CA GLN A 348 -36.64 -13.84 9.97
C GLN A 348 -37.50 -14.90 9.26
N GLU A 349 -38.66 -14.50 8.74
CA GLU A 349 -39.65 -15.42 8.14
C GLU A 349 -39.22 -15.96 6.76
N THR A 350 -38.38 -15.24 6.01
CA THR A 350 -37.98 -15.63 4.65
C THR A 350 -36.50 -15.35 4.37
N GLY A 351 -35.79 -16.35 3.84
CA GLY A 351 -34.40 -16.24 3.38
C GLY A 351 -33.48 -17.31 3.98
N ASN A 352 -32.23 -17.39 3.50
CA ASN A 352 -31.21 -18.21 4.14
C ASN A 352 -30.44 -17.37 5.18
N ALA A 353 -30.72 -17.63 6.46
CA ALA A 353 -30.14 -16.91 7.59
C ALA A 353 -28.60 -17.03 7.70
N GLY A 354 -27.99 -18.11 7.22
CA GLY A 354 -26.53 -18.27 7.18
C GLY A 354 -25.89 -17.32 6.17
N VAL A 355 -26.46 -17.23 4.96
CA VAL A 355 -26.02 -16.29 3.92
C VAL A 355 -26.25 -14.84 4.36
N GLU A 356 -27.34 -14.55 5.06
CA GLU A 356 -27.67 -13.21 5.53
C GLU A 356 -26.78 -12.76 6.70
N ALA A 357 -26.63 -13.59 7.74
CA ALA A 357 -25.66 -13.33 8.81
C ALA A 357 -24.23 -13.19 8.28
N TYR A 358 -23.85 -13.98 7.27
CA TYR A 358 -22.55 -13.87 6.64
C TYR A 358 -22.32 -12.50 6.01
N LYS A 359 -23.32 -11.91 5.31
CA LYS A 359 -23.23 -10.52 4.82
C LYS A 359 -22.99 -9.53 5.95
N GLN A 360 -23.74 -9.68 7.04
CA GLN A 360 -23.77 -8.73 8.17
C GLN A 360 -22.53 -8.80 9.08
N THR A 361 -21.67 -9.83 8.92
CA THR A 361 -20.55 -10.09 9.86
C THR A 361 -19.24 -10.44 9.14
N LEU A 362 -19.08 -11.65 8.61
CA LEU A 362 -17.79 -12.15 8.09
C LEU A 362 -17.46 -11.73 6.66
N MET A 363 -18.46 -11.42 5.82
CA MET A 363 -18.25 -11.13 4.39
C MET A 363 -17.28 -9.96 4.15
N GLN A 364 -17.26 -8.96 5.02
CA GLN A 364 -16.36 -7.81 4.96
C GLN A 364 -14.88 -8.15 5.21
N TYR A 365 -14.57 -9.33 5.75
CA TYR A 365 -13.21 -9.78 6.06
C TYR A 365 -12.71 -10.89 5.11
N HIS A 366 -13.54 -11.36 4.18
CA HIS A 366 -13.23 -12.49 3.31
C HIS A 366 -13.02 -12.02 1.85
N GLY A 367 -11.91 -12.44 1.24
CA GLY A 367 -11.64 -12.22 -0.19
C GLY A 367 -12.64 -12.94 -1.10
N TRP A 368 -12.80 -12.50 -2.36
CA TRP A 368 -13.94 -12.89 -3.21
C TRP A 368 -14.08 -14.42 -3.45
N MET A 369 -12.97 -15.15 -3.56
CA MET A 369 -12.98 -16.61 -3.67
C MET A 369 -13.55 -17.25 -2.40
N LEU A 370 -13.04 -16.87 -1.23
CA LEU A 370 -13.55 -17.33 0.06
C LEU A 370 -15.01 -16.90 0.27
N GLN A 371 -15.43 -15.74 -0.23
CA GLN A 371 -16.86 -15.38 -0.23
C GLN A 371 -17.71 -16.31 -1.08
N LYS A 372 -17.27 -16.75 -2.27
CA LYS A 372 -18.02 -17.73 -3.07
C LYS A 372 -18.12 -19.06 -2.33
N THR A 373 -17.00 -19.59 -1.84
CA THR A 373 -16.96 -20.87 -1.10
C THR A 373 -17.82 -20.83 0.16
N VAL A 374 -17.71 -19.78 0.98
CA VAL A 374 -18.52 -19.64 2.20
C VAL A 374 -20.00 -19.39 1.86
N LYS A 375 -20.35 -18.60 0.84
CA LYS A 375 -21.75 -18.45 0.39
C LYS A 375 -22.36 -19.76 -0.15
N ILE A 376 -21.55 -20.69 -0.65
CA ILE A 376 -21.99 -22.06 -1.00
C ILE A 376 -22.18 -22.87 0.29
N GLY A 377 -21.21 -22.90 1.20
CA GLY A 377 -21.33 -23.59 2.50
C GLY A 377 -22.55 -23.14 3.30
N MET A 378 -22.84 -21.83 3.34
CA MET A 378 -24.02 -21.28 4.02
C MET A 378 -25.36 -21.69 3.40
N ARG A 379 -25.38 -22.14 2.14
CA ARG A 379 -26.58 -22.75 1.54
C ARG A 379 -26.80 -24.21 1.98
N ALA A 380 -25.77 -24.87 2.48
CA ALA A 380 -25.82 -26.24 3.02
C ALA A 380 -26.00 -26.29 4.55
N MET A 381 -25.89 -25.14 5.25
CA MET A 381 -26.12 -25.07 6.69
C MET A 381 -27.56 -25.45 7.07
N PRO A 382 -27.78 -26.18 8.19
CA PRO A 382 -29.13 -26.55 8.63
C PRO A 382 -29.96 -25.31 9.00
N GLY A 383 -31.18 -25.21 8.46
CA GLY A 383 -32.17 -24.21 8.88
C GLY A 383 -32.81 -24.54 10.23
N LYS A 384 -33.81 -23.73 10.65
CA LYS A 384 -34.56 -23.88 11.91
C LYS A 384 -34.98 -25.33 12.19
N ASP A 385 -35.57 -25.99 11.20
CA ASP A 385 -35.95 -27.42 11.26
C ASP A 385 -34.80 -28.37 11.60
N GLY A 386 -33.60 -28.13 11.07
CA GLY A 386 -32.42 -28.93 11.34
C GLY A 386 -31.87 -28.72 12.76
N ILE A 387 -32.00 -27.50 13.29
CA ILE A 387 -31.67 -27.20 14.69
C ILE A 387 -32.66 -27.87 15.64
N VAL A 388 -33.96 -27.83 15.35
CA VAL A 388 -35.01 -28.49 16.15
C VAL A 388 -34.88 -30.03 16.14
N LYS A 389 -34.41 -30.60 15.02
CA LYS A 389 -34.19 -32.04 14.85
C LYS A 389 -32.79 -32.51 15.28
N SER A 390 -31.88 -31.61 15.67
CA SER A 390 -30.53 -31.95 16.13
C SER A 390 -30.57 -32.63 17.51
N ASP A 391 -30.00 -33.83 17.60
CA ASP A 391 -29.85 -34.54 18.87
C ASP A 391 -28.70 -33.95 19.70
N GLY A 392 -29.06 -33.47 20.89
CA GLY A 392 -28.14 -32.89 21.87
C GLY A 392 -28.31 -31.39 22.14
N LEU A 393 -29.00 -30.63 21.27
CA LEU A 393 -29.28 -29.20 21.53
C LEU A 393 -30.43 -28.98 22.53
N VAL A 394 -31.41 -29.88 22.54
CA VAL A 394 -32.43 -30.01 23.59
C VAL A 394 -32.00 -31.16 24.51
N LEU A 395 -32.15 -30.97 25.82
CA LEU A 395 -31.60 -31.85 26.85
C LEU A 395 -32.72 -32.68 27.49
N GLY A 396 -32.96 -33.87 26.94
CA GLY A 396 -33.97 -34.81 27.43
C GLY A 396 -34.72 -35.51 26.30
N ASP A 397 -35.53 -36.51 26.66
CA ASP A 397 -36.40 -37.22 25.72
C ASP A 397 -37.76 -36.53 25.65
N VAL A 398 -37.90 -35.62 24.67
CA VAL A 398 -39.08 -34.77 24.46
C VAL A 398 -39.45 -34.73 22.98
N SER A 399 -40.74 -34.57 22.68
CA SER A 399 -41.28 -34.64 21.32
C SER A 399 -40.73 -33.54 20.40
N LEU A 400 -40.76 -33.74 19.09
CA LEU A 400 -40.32 -32.71 18.13
C LEU A 400 -41.06 -31.38 18.28
N GLU A 401 -42.34 -31.40 18.68
CA GLU A 401 -43.12 -30.19 18.96
C GLU A 401 -42.64 -29.48 20.25
N GLN A 402 -42.24 -30.25 21.26
CA GLN A 402 -41.64 -29.71 22.48
C GLN A 402 -40.23 -29.16 22.20
N ARG A 403 -39.39 -29.88 21.42
CA ARG A 403 -38.09 -29.39 20.95
C ARG A 403 -38.21 -28.07 20.20
N ALA A 404 -39.23 -27.93 19.33
CA ALA A 404 -39.49 -26.69 18.61
C ALA A 404 -39.71 -25.50 19.56
N LYS A 405 -40.68 -25.64 20.48
CA LYS A 405 -41.05 -24.60 21.46
C LYS A 405 -39.90 -24.22 22.39
N LEU A 406 -39.08 -25.19 22.81
CA LEU A 406 -37.90 -24.96 23.64
C LEU A 406 -36.80 -24.20 22.88
N CYS A 407 -36.49 -24.58 21.64
CA CYS A 407 -35.53 -23.86 20.81
C CYS A 407 -36.03 -22.44 20.45
N GLU A 408 -37.32 -22.25 20.18
CA GLU A 408 -37.92 -20.93 19.92
C GLU A 408 -37.84 -20.00 21.13
N ARG A 409 -37.96 -20.54 22.35
CA ARG A 409 -37.79 -19.78 23.60
C ARG A 409 -36.33 -19.38 23.83
N ASP A 410 -35.40 -20.33 23.72
CA ASP A 410 -34.04 -20.17 24.27
C ASP A 410 -33.01 -19.66 23.25
N ALA A 411 -33.13 -20.01 21.96
CA ALA A 411 -32.12 -19.66 20.95
C ALA A 411 -32.01 -18.15 20.65
N PRO A 412 -33.11 -17.36 20.59
CA PRO A 412 -33.03 -15.90 20.45
C PRO A 412 -32.37 -15.24 21.67
N ALA A 413 -32.64 -15.75 22.89
CA ALA A 413 -32.05 -15.25 24.12
C ALA A 413 -30.54 -15.52 24.18
N ALA A 414 -30.10 -16.71 23.77
CA ALA A 414 -28.68 -17.07 23.69
C ALA A 414 -27.92 -16.16 22.70
N SER A 415 -28.54 -15.89 21.54
CA SER A 415 -28.00 -14.95 20.55
C SER A 415 -27.89 -13.54 21.10
N ALA A 416 -28.91 -13.04 21.81
CA ALA A 416 -28.90 -11.70 22.40
C ALA A 416 -27.82 -11.54 23.49
N ALA A 417 -27.67 -12.53 24.37
CA ALA A 417 -26.66 -12.52 25.43
C ALA A 417 -25.23 -12.52 24.86
N GLY A 418 -24.92 -13.43 23.94
CA GLY A 418 -23.58 -13.50 23.35
C GLY A 418 -23.26 -12.33 22.42
N LEU A 419 -24.23 -11.81 21.65
CA LEU A 419 -24.00 -10.63 20.80
C LEU A 419 -23.68 -9.39 21.65
N LYS A 420 -24.33 -9.19 22.80
CA LYS A 420 -24.01 -8.09 23.73
C LYS A 420 -22.55 -8.14 24.19
N VAL A 421 -22.09 -9.31 24.65
CA VAL A 421 -20.69 -9.53 25.07
C VAL A 421 -19.71 -9.28 23.92
N VAL A 422 -19.95 -9.88 22.75
CA VAL A 422 -19.06 -9.75 21.59
C VAL A 422 -19.05 -8.33 21.03
N GLN A 423 -20.18 -7.61 21.03
CA GLN A 423 -20.24 -6.20 20.64
C GLN A 423 -19.44 -5.32 21.59
N TRP A 424 -19.59 -5.49 22.91
CA TRP A 424 -18.79 -4.76 23.90
C TRP A 424 -17.29 -4.99 23.69
N MET A 425 -16.87 -6.24 23.44
CA MET A 425 -15.47 -6.58 23.16
C MET A 425 -14.97 -5.93 21.86
N VAL A 426 -15.73 -6.03 20.76
CA VAL A 426 -15.37 -5.40 19.48
C VAL A 426 -15.31 -3.87 19.58
N GLU A 427 -16.16 -3.24 20.39
CA GLU A 427 -16.07 -1.80 20.66
C GLU A 427 -14.86 -1.43 21.51
N THR A 428 -14.52 -2.22 22.52
CA THR A 428 -13.32 -2.01 23.36
C THR A 428 -12.05 -2.15 22.52
N MET A 429 -11.96 -3.10 21.59
CA MET A 429 -10.83 -3.18 20.63
C MET A 429 -10.70 -1.94 19.73
N LYS A 430 -11.84 -1.34 19.33
CA LYS A 430 -11.85 -0.10 18.53
C LYS A 430 -11.44 1.11 19.37
N LYS A 431 -11.87 1.18 20.64
CA LYS A 431 -11.49 2.23 21.60
C LYS A 431 -10.00 2.19 21.95
N GLU A 432 -9.42 0.99 22.08
CA GLU A 432 -7.98 0.77 22.29
C GLU A 432 -7.13 0.88 21.00
N GLY A 433 -7.67 1.48 19.93
CA GLY A 433 -6.91 1.89 18.74
C GLY A 433 -6.49 0.77 17.78
N LYS A 434 -6.84 -0.50 18.04
CA LYS A 434 -6.35 -1.65 17.26
C LYS A 434 -7.12 -1.86 15.93
N TRP A 435 -7.52 -0.77 15.24
CA TRP A 435 -8.39 -0.81 14.03
C TRP A 435 -8.38 0.47 13.10
N ALA A 436 -7.40 0.58 12.17
CA ALA A 436 -7.48 1.14 10.78
C ALA A 436 -7.21 2.66 10.37
N VAL A 437 -5.99 3.05 9.89
CA VAL A 437 -5.56 4.35 9.25
C VAL A 437 -4.14 4.41 8.49
N THR A 438 -3.96 4.84 7.18
CA THR A 438 -2.72 5.43 6.43
C THR A 438 -3.07 6.22 5.07
N LEU A 439 -2.75 7.43 4.45
CA LEU A 439 -2.11 8.85 4.52
C LEU A 439 -1.79 9.55 5.88
N VAL A 440 -0.59 9.59 6.47
CA VAL A 440 -0.52 10.04 7.90
C VAL A 440 -0.19 11.52 8.17
N ASP A 441 -0.94 12.14 9.12
CA ASP A 441 -0.91 13.53 9.64
C ASP A 441 -0.49 13.60 11.11
N ARG A 442 -0.50 14.78 11.73
CA ARG A 442 -0.34 15.01 13.19
C ARG A 442 -1.26 14.19 14.12
N THR A 443 -2.33 13.57 13.62
CA THR A 443 -3.28 12.72 14.36
C THR A 443 -3.22 11.21 14.02
N GLY A 444 -2.49 10.80 12.98
CA GLY A 444 -2.57 9.46 12.40
C GLY A 444 -3.56 9.25 11.22
N GLU A 445 -4.39 10.23 10.80
CA GLU A 445 -5.62 10.06 9.98
C GLU A 445 -5.46 10.10 8.44
N ALA A 446 -5.98 9.08 7.74
CA ALA A 446 -5.15 8.53 6.67
C ALA A 446 -5.80 7.53 5.64
N TRP A 447 -5.59 7.78 4.33
CA TRP A 447 -6.24 7.30 3.07
C TRP A 447 -5.35 7.04 1.81
N VAL A 448 -5.98 6.92 0.63
CA VAL A 448 -5.52 7.24 -0.74
C VAL A 448 -6.59 8.14 -1.41
N PHE A 449 -6.22 9.13 -2.23
CA PHE A 449 -7.12 9.91 -3.10
C PHE A 449 -6.89 9.54 -4.58
N HIS A 450 -7.96 9.52 -5.37
CA HIS A 450 -7.91 9.38 -6.83
C HIS A 450 -8.74 10.48 -7.49
N ILE A 451 -8.24 11.04 -8.60
CA ILE A 451 -8.98 11.94 -9.48
C ILE A 451 -8.80 11.53 -10.94
N CYS A 452 -9.79 11.81 -11.79
CA CYS A 452 -9.68 11.73 -13.24
C CYS A 452 -10.55 12.79 -13.91
N GLY A 453 -10.49 12.86 -15.24
CA GLY A 453 -11.20 13.86 -16.04
C GLY A 453 -12.71 13.91 -15.82
N GLY A 454 -13.28 15.07 -16.09
CA GLY A 454 -14.71 15.32 -15.97
C GLY A 454 -15.58 14.65 -17.05
N VAL A 455 -16.90 14.73 -16.86
CA VAL A 455 -17.88 14.33 -17.88
C VAL A 455 -18.17 15.52 -18.80
N PRO A 456 -18.07 15.40 -20.14
CA PRO A 456 -18.27 16.52 -21.07
C PRO A 456 -19.58 17.28 -20.88
N ASN A 457 -19.56 18.60 -21.05
CA ASN A 457 -20.71 19.50 -20.87
C ASN A 457 -21.65 19.47 -22.09
N ASN A 458 -22.42 18.39 -22.21
CA ASN A 458 -23.34 18.17 -23.33
C ASN A 458 -24.72 18.81 -23.12
N ALA A 459 -25.07 19.16 -21.86
CA ALA A 459 -26.31 19.85 -21.52
C ALA A 459 -26.08 20.84 -20.36
N THR A 460 -26.41 22.12 -20.57
CA THR A 460 -26.30 23.19 -19.55
C THR A 460 -27.43 23.18 -18.51
N SER A 461 -28.41 22.28 -18.66
CA SER A 461 -29.59 22.11 -17.79
C SER A 461 -29.55 20.84 -16.95
N ALA A 462 -28.44 20.08 -16.96
CA ALA A 462 -28.28 18.85 -16.20
C ALA A 462 -28.04 19.12 -14.69
N PRO A 463 -28.36 18.16 -13.81
CA PRO A 463 -27.81 18.11 -12.46
C PRO A 463 -26.28 18.24 -12.47
N TRP A 464 -25.71 18.74 -11.37
CA TRP A 464 -24.27 18.98 -11.21
C TRP A 464 -23.65 20.02 -12.17
N ALA A 465 -24.42 20.80 -12.93
CA ALA A 465 -23.89 21.88 -13.77
C ALA A 465 -22.90 22.80 -13.01
N GLY A 466 -21.68 22.96 -13.53
CA GLY A 466 -20.59 23.67 -12.83
C GLY A 466 -19.84 22.85 -11.76
N GLN A 467 -20.10 21.54 -11.66
CA GLN A 467 -19.42 20.56 -10.80
C GLN A 467 -19.23 19.22 -11.55
N ARG A 468 -18.81 19.28 -12.83
CA ARG A 468 -18.64 18.10 -13.71
C ARG A 468 -17.21 17.94 -14.25
N GLY A 469 -16.29 18.82 -13.85
CA GLY A 469 -14.95 18.96 -14.42
C GLY A 469 -13.93 17.90 -13.99
N ALA A 470 -14.24 17.11 -12.96
CA ALA A 470 -13.45 15.98 -12.51
C ALA A 470 -14.35 14.95 -11.81
N LEU A 471 -13.97 13.68 -11.85
CA LEU A 471 -14.51 12.65 -10.95
C LEU A 471 -13.43 12.25 -9.94
N TRP A 472 -13.80 12.07 -8.68
CA TRP A 472 -12.85 11.72 -7.62
C TRP A 472 -13.47 10.87 -6.51
N VAL A 473 -12.62 10.06 -5.88
CA VAL A 473 -12.90 9.28 -4.67
C VAL A 473 -11.65 9.21 -3.79
N ALA A 474 -11.82 9.00 -2.49
CA ALA A 474 -10.74 8.68 -1.56
C ALA A 474 -11.16 7.58 -0.60
N GLN A 475 -10.23 6.71 -0.23
CA GLN A 475 -10.46 5.59 0.69
C GLN A 475 -9.40 5.55 1.79
N ARG A 476 -9.81 5.56 3.06
CA ARG A 476 -8.97 5.37 4.25
C ARG A 476 -8.26 4.00 4.20
N VAL A 477 -6.93 3.95 4.23
CA VAL A 477 -6.18 2.68 4.36
C VAL A 477 -6.20 2.24 5.84
N PRO A 478 -6.04 0.96 6.18
CA PRO A 478 -5.96 0.53 7.58
C PRO A 478 -4.56 0.78 8.23
N SER A 479 -4.45 0.64 9.56
CA SER A 479 -3.27 1.07 10.35
C SER A 479 -2.38 -0.11 10.60
N GLY A 480 -1.08 0.14 10.50
CA GLY A 480 -0.16 -0.96 10.27
C GLY A 480 -0.53 -1.71 8.98
N HIS A 481 -1.14 -1.03 7.99
CA HIS A 481 -1.14 -1.48 6.60
C HIS A 481 -0.32 -0.51 5.74
N VAL A 482 0.18 -1.02 4.63
CA VAL A 482 0.70 -0.24 3.50
C VAL A 482 -0.23 -0.41 2.30
N ALA A 483 -0.47 0.67 1.57
CA ALA A 483 -1.11 0.68 0.25
C ALA A 483 -0.06 1.12 -0.76
N VAL A 484 0.16 0.34 -1.82
CA VAL A 484 1.19 0.61 -2.82
C VAL A 484 0.52 1.03 -4.12
N ILE A 485 0.68 2.31 -4.47
CA ILE A 485 0.21 2.87 -5.74
C ILE A 485 1.36 2.78 -6.73
N ALA A 486 1.17 2.05 -7.82
CA ALA A 486 2.21 1.78 -8.81
C ALA A 486 1.79 2.26 -10.20
N ASN A 487 1.47 3.56 -10.32
CA ASN A 487 0.87 4.15 -11.53
C ASN A 487 -0.41 3.42 -11.96
N SER A 488 -1.33 3.21 -11.01
CA SER A 488 -2.60 2.49 -11.21
C SER A 488 -3.58 2.79 -10.06
N MET A 489 -4.86 2.91 -10.38
CA MET A 489 -5.93 3.06 -9.40
C MET A 489 -6.02 1.77 -8.55
N ILE A 490 -5.98 1.87 -7.23
CA ILE A 490 -6.08 0.72 -6.30
C ILE A 490 -7.35 0.67 -5.44
N ILE A 491 -8.05 1.80 -5.27
CA ILE A 491 -9.39 1.87 -4.64
C ILE A 491 -10.38 0.99 -5.42
N ARG A 492 -11.05 0.08 -4.69
CA ARG A 492 -11.97 -0.94 -5.23
C ARG A 492 -13.43 -0.53 -5.03
N THR A 493 -14.26 -1.41 -4.45
CA THR A 493 -15.64 -1.09 -4.09
C THR A 493 -15.71 0.10 -3.14
N VAL A 494 -16.32 1.20 -3.60
CA VAL A 494 -16.56 2.41 -2.80
C VAL A 494 -17.88 2.25 -2.04
N ASP A 495 -17.82 2.32 -0.71
CA ASP A 495 -19.02 2.42 0.12
C ASP A 495 -19.34 3.89 0.42
N LEU A 496 -20.35 4.44 -0.26
CA LEU A 496 -20.77 5.83 -0.08
C LEU A 496 -21.51 6.09 1.23
N ALA A 497 -21.88 5.07 2.01
CA ALA A 497 -22.45 5.23 3.35
C ALA A 497 -21.36 5.37 4.43
N ASP A 498 -20.21 4.71 4.26
CA ASP A 498 -19.08 4.80 5.19
C ASP A 498 -18.29 6.10 5.01
N LYS A 499 -18.83 7.21 5.53
CA LYS A 499 -18.16 8.52 5.57
C LYS A 499 -16.93 8.58 6.48
N LYS A 500 -16.66 7.55 7.31
CA LYS A 500 -15.43 7.48 8.10
C LYS A 500 -14.25 7.10 7.22
N ASN A 501 -14.48 6.18 6.28
CA ASN A 501 -13.45 5.56 5.46
C ASN A 501 -13.53 5.89 3.97
N PHE A 502 -14.60 6.53 3.47
CA PHE A 502 -14.72 7.00 2.09
C PHE A 502 -15.15 8.47 1.99
N MET A 503 -14.50 9.19 1.07
CA MET A 503 -14.94 10.49 0.55
C MET A 503 -15.07 10.37 -0.97
N ALA A 504 -15.99 11.12 -1.59
CA ALA A 504 -16.22 11.04 -3.04
C ALA A 504 -16.89 12.31 -3.55
N HIS A 505 -16.79 12.54 -4.86
CA HIS A 505 -17.58 13.55 -5.54
C HIS A 505 -19.08 13.36 -5.21
N PRO A 506 -19.81 14.40 -4.79
CA PRO A 506 -21.19 14.24 -4.32
C PRO A 506 -22.13 13.67 -5.39
N GLY A 507 -21.89 14.00 -6.67
CA GLY A 507 -22.62 13.48 -7.82
C GLY A 507 -22.05 12.20 -8.46
N ILE A 508 -21.15 11.47 -7.79
CA ILE A 508 -20.40 10.37 -8.42
C ILE A 508 -21.28 9.28 -9.05
N VAL A 509 -22.43 8.96 -8.45
CA VAL A 509 -23.38 7.95 -8.96
C VAL A 509 -24.04 8.40 -10.26
N ASP A 510 -24.41 9.68 -10.35
CA ASP A 510 -25.10 10.23 -11.52
C ASP A 510 -24.13 10.41 -12.69
N LEU A 511 -22.94 10.95 -12.42
CA LEU A 511 -21.94 11.25 -13.44
C LEU A 511 -21.27 9.99 -14.01
N LEU A 512 -21.12 8.92 -13.23
CA LEU A 512 -20.67 7.62 -13.75
C LEU A 512 -21.72 6.93 -14.65
N LYS A 513 -23.01 7.20 -14.41
CA LYS A 513 -24.11 6.77 -15.30
C LYS A 513 -24.19 7.61 -16.56
N GLU A 514 -24.07 8.93 -16.43
CA GLU A 514 -24.11 9.87 -17.55
C GLU A 514 -22.93 9.66 -18.52
N SER A 515 -21.74 9.34 -18.00
CA SER A 515 -20.57 8.98 -18.82
C SER A 515 -20.65 7.58 -19.46
N GLY A 516 -21.60 6.75 -19.05
CA GLY A 516 -21.75 5.37 -19.52
C GLY A 516 -20.71 4.38 -18.98
N LEU A 517 -19.84 4.80 -18.05
CA LEU A 517 -18.82 3.94 -17.43
C LEU A 517 -19.40 2.97 -16.39
N TRP A 518 -20.55 3.29 -15.80
CA TRP A 518 -21.27 2.39 -14.89
C TRP A 518 -22.78 2.54 -15.05
N ASP A 519 -23.47 1.43 -15.32
CA ASP A 519 -24.93 1.37 -15.46
C ASP A 519 -25.70 1.55 -14.12
N GLY A 520 -25.00 1.48 -12.99
CA GLY A 520 -25.59 1.47 -11.66
C GLY A 520 -25.89 0.07 -11.11
N PHE A 521 -25.52 -0.99 -11.83
CA PHE A 521 -25.69 -2.37 -11.39
C PHE A 521 -24.40 -2.91 -10.75
N GLY A 522 -24.54 -3.80 -9.77
CA GLY A 522 -23.41 -4.33 -9.01
C GLY A 522 -22.70 -3.29 -8.12
N PRO A 523 -21.49 -3.59 -7.62
CA PRO A 523 -20.72 -2.67 -6.77
C PRO A 523 -20.04 -1.56 -7.59
N LEU A 524 -19.91 -0.36 -7.01
CA LEU A 524 -19.10 0.74 -7.55
C LEU A 524 -17.60 0.43 -7.33
N ASP A 525 -17.06 -0.50 -8.12
CA ASP A 525 -15.66 -0.93 -8.10
C ASP A 525 -14.78 0.07 -8.88
N TRP A 526 -14.40 1.16 -8.21
CA TRP A 526 -13.83 2.37 -8.83
C TRP A 526 -12.74 2.08 -9.86
N GLN A 527 -11.71 1.30 -9.49
CA GLN A 527 -10.63 0.91 -10.40
C GLN A 527 -11.17 0.36 -11.73
N ARG A 528 -12.12 -0.59 -11.70
CA ARG A 528 -12.66 -1.22 -12.93
C ARG A 528 -13.55 -0.29 -13.75
N ILE A 529 -14.13 0.72 -13.11
CA ILE A 529 -15.06 1.66 -13.75
C ILE A 529 -14.31 2.78 -14.46
N VAL A 530 -13.22 3.30 -13.88
CA VAL A 530 -12.54 4.50 -14.41
C VAL A 530 -11.22 4.25 -15.15
N GLN A 531 -10.59 3.08 -15.02
CA GLN A 531 -9.28 2.80 -15.65
C GLN A 531 -9.31 1.66 -16.68
N PRO A 532 -8.47 1.72 -17.75
CA PRO A 532 -8.31 0.62 -18.71
C PRO A 532 -7.54 -0.58 -18.15
N ASP A 533 -7.71 -1.75 -18.78
CA ASP A 533 -6.96 -2.96 -18.41
C ASP A 533 -5.48 -2.87 -18.82
N LEU A 534 -4.59 -2.93 -17.84
CA LEU A 534 -3.14 -2.82 -17.97
C LEU A 534 -2.50 -3.96 -18.76
N ALA A 535 -3.17 -5.11 -18.91
CA ALA A 535 -2.73 -6.16 -19.82
C ALA A 535 -2.85 -5.75 -21.31
N THR A 536 -3.60 -4.69 -21.61
CA THR A 536 -3.86 -4.18 -22.97
C THR A 536 -3.45 -2.72 -23.16
N PHE A 537 -3.35 -1.96 -22.08
CA PHE A 537 -3.01 -0.55 -22.08
C PHE A 537 -1.50 -0.32 -22.25
N SER A 538 -1.14 0.73 -23.00
CA SER A 538 0.24 1.18 -23.14
C SER A 538 0.31 2.69 -22.88
N TYR A 539 1.23 3.10 -22.01
CA TYR A 539 1.54 4.51 -21.77
C TYR A 539 2.09 5.21 -23.01
N PHE A 540 2.73 4.47 -23.93
CA PHE A 540 3.33 5.01 -25.14
C PHE A 540 2.64 4.46 -26.40
N PRO A 541 1.81 5.25 -27.09
CA PRO A 541 1.17 4.86 -28.35
C PRO A 541 2.18 4.30 -29.37
N GLY A 542 1.89 3.11 -29.88
CA GLY A 542 2.77 2.37 -30.80
C GLY A 542 3.80 1.45 -30.14
N LEU A 543 3.95 1.47 -28.81
CA LEU A 543 4.69 0.45 -28.05
C LEU A 543 3.73 -0.55 -27.40
N ALA A 544 4.18 -1.79 -27.24
CA ALA A 544 3.44 -2.83 -26.52
C ALA A 544 3.27 -2.48 -25.03
N PRO A 545 2.24 -3.01 -24.34
CA PRO A 545 2.12 -2.93 -22.89
C PRO A 545 3.37 -3.46 -22.17
N ILE A 546 3.77 -2.81 -21.09
CA ILE A 546 4.91 -3.27 -20.27
C ILE A 546 4.47 -4.44 -19.37
N PRO A 547 5.12 -5.63 -19.45
CA PRO A 547 4.74 -6.80 -18.65
C PRO A 547 4.75 -6.51 -17.15
N MET A 548 3.60 -6.74 -16.49
CA MET A 548 3.40 -6.56 -15.05
C MET A 548 3.82 -5.18 -14.50
N TYR A 549 3.74 -4.13 -15.34
CA TYR A 549 4.23 -2.76 -15.07
C TYR A 549 3.95 -2.23 -13.66
N SER A 550 2.74 -2.45 -13.15
CA SER A 550 2.29 -2.00 -11.83
C SER A 550 2.36 -3.10 -10.79
N THR A 551 1.90 -4.30 -11.15
CA THR A 551 1.72 -5.41 -10.22
C THR A 551 3.04 -5.96 -9.70
N LEU A 552 4.11 -5.93 -10.48
CA LEU A 552 5.43 -6.36 -10.03
C LEU A 552 6.01 -5.41 -8.98
N ARG A 553 5.84 -4.08 -9.15
CA ARG A 553 6.22 -3.07 -8.14
C ARG A 553 5.39 -3.19 -6.86
N MET A 554 4.06 -3.38 -7.00
CA MET A 554 3.17 -3.62 -5.85
C MET A 554 3.59 -4.87 -5.07
N TRP A 555 3.82 -5.99 -5.76
CA TRP A 555 4.33 -7.22 -5.15
C TRP A 555 5.71 -7.02 -4.53
N GLY A 556 6.63 -6.32 -5.21
CA GLY A 556 7.99 -6.05 -4.75
C GLY A 556 8.06 -5.31 -3.41
N VAL A 557 7.10 -4.42 -3.14
CA VAL A 557 6.94 -3.80 -1.81
C VAL A 557 6.16 -4.69 -0.85
N TYR A 558 5.05 -5.31 -1.29
CA TYR A 558 4.23 -6.17 -0.41
C TYR A 558 4.98 -7.42 0.10
N ARG A 559 5.92 -8.01 -0.67
CA ARG A 559 6.78 -9.11 -0.19
C ARG A 559 7.76 -8.71 0.92
N GLN A 560 8.10 -7.43 1.02
CA GLN A 560 8.97 -6.88 2.06
C GLN A 560 8.16 -6.42 3.28
N ALA A 561 7.02 -5.77 3.05
CA ALA A 561 6.14 -5.29 4.10
C ALA A 561 5.29 -6.40 4.76
N ALA A 562 4.95 -7.46 4.02
CA ALA A 562 4.04 -8.52 4.43
C ALA A 562 4.43 -9.89 3.80
N PRO A 563 5.60 -10.46 4.14
CA PRO A 563 6.11 -11.68 3.52
C PRO A 563 5.20 -12.91 3.68
N ASN A 564 4.42 -13.03 4.76
CA ASN A 564 3.49 -14.14 4.99
C ASN A 564 2.08 -13.88 4.43
N SER A 565 1.83 -12.75 3.75
CA SER A 565 0.55 -12.43 3.10
C SER A 565 0.12 -13.41 2.01
N GLY A 566 1.05 -14.22 1.50
CA GLY A 566 0.81 -15.20 0.44
C GLY A 566 0.62 -14.61 -0.96
N LEU A 567 0.77 -13.28 -1.13
CA LEU A 567 0.63 -12.61 -2.41
C LEU A 567 1.74 -13.03 -3.39
N GLN A 568 1.32 -13.46 -4.58
CA GLN A 568 2.20 -13.89 -5.67
C GLN A 568 2.36 -12.77 -6.71
N ALA A 569 3.47 -12.80 -7.45
CA ALA A 569 3.61 -11.97 -8.65
C ALA A 569 2.60 -12.44 -9.71
N THR A 570 1.92 -11.50 -10.37
CA THR A 570 0.81 -11.80 -11.30
C THR A 570 0.49 -10.61 -12.20
N PRO A 571 0.03 -10.82 -13.45
CA PRO A 571 -0.45 -9.74 -14.31
C PRO A 571 -1.85 -9.22 -13.90
N ASP A 572 -2.64 -9.97 -13.12
CA ASP A 572 -3.97 -9.52 -12.68
C ASP A 572 -3.87 -8.51 -11.54
N LEU A 573 -3.93 -7.21 -11.87
CA LEU A 573 -4.03 -6.13 -10.88
C LEU A 573 -5.28 -6.28 -9.98
N GLY A 574 -6.33 -6.96 -10.44
CA GLY A 574 -7.53 -7.26 -9.67
C GLY A 574 -7.38 -8.30 -8.57
N SER A 575 -6.23 -8.97 -8.49
CA SER A 575 -5.90 -9.89 -7.40
C SER A 575 -5.31 -9.19 -6.16
N PHE A 576 -4.73 -8.00 -6.33
CA PHE A 576 -4.16 -7.25 -5.22
C PHE A 576 -5.25 -6.56 -4.39
N PRO A 577 -5.15 -6.58 -3.04
CA PRO A 577 -6.01 -5.77 -2.21
C PRO A 577 -5.61 -4.29 -2.30
N PHE A 578 -6.54 -3.42 -1.89
CA PHE A 578 -6.26 -1.98 -1.70
C PHE A 578 -5.07 -1.72 -0.76
N SER A 579 -4.81 -2.63 0.19
CA SER A 579 -3.66 -2.58 1.10
C SER A 579 -3.41 -3.93 1.77
N VAL A 580 -2.22 -4.11 2.34
CA VAL A 580 -1.87 -5.28 3.17
C VAL A 580 -1.44 -4.85 4.57
N PRO A 581 -1.75 -5.62 5.62
CA PRO A 581 -1.15 -5.41 6.94
C PRO A 581 0.37 -5.60 6.85
N VAL A 582 1.12 -4.66 7.41
CA VAL A 582 2.56 -4.73 7.60
C VAL A 582 2.84 -5.73 8.72
N GLU A 583 3.69 -6.70 8.43
CA GLU A 583 4.07 -7.76 9.38
C GLU A 583 5.20 -7.26 10.29
N GLY A 584 4.80 -6.71 11.44
CA GLY A 584 5.71 -6.13 12.42
C GLY A 584 5.70 -4.59 12.40
N LYS A 585 6.79 -3.99 12.87
CA LYS A 585 6.94 -2.53 13.01
C LYS A 585 7.96 -2.00 11.99
N ALA A 586 7.51 -1.68 10.78
CA ALA A 586 8.36 -1.00 9.80
C ALA A 586 8.87 0.36 10.33
N THR A 587 10.13 0.65 10.01
CA THR A 587 10.87 1.89 10.26
C THR A 587 10.89 2.78 9.01
N VAL A 588 11.30 4.04 9.13
CA VAL A 588 11.44 4.90 7.95
C VAL A 588 12.51 4.38 6.98
N GLN A 589 13.56 3.70 7.49
CA GLN A 589 14.61 3.09 6.69
C GLN A 589 14.11 1.90 5.86
N ASP A 590 13.14 1.13 6.35
CA ASP A 590 12.49 0.08 5.56
C ASP A 590 11.78 0.69 4.34
N VAL A 591 11.07 1.81 4.52
CA VAL A 591 10.41 2.51 3.41
C VAL A 591 11.42 3.11 2.44
N MET A 592 12.53 3.68 2.92
CA MET A 592 13.64 4.11 2.06
C MET A 592 14.14 2.94 1.20
N ASN A 593 14.31 1.75 1.79
CA ASN A 593 14.78 0.55 1.10
C ASN A 593 13.74 -0.02 0.12
N TRP A 594 12.43 0.13 0.38
CA TRP A 594 11.38 -0.25 -0.58
C TRP A 594 11.47 0.53 -1.91
N PHE A 595 12.04 1.74 -1.91
CA PHE A 595 12.33 2.50 -3.13
C PHE A 595 13.65 2.12 -3.83
N ARG A 596 14.52 1.31 -3.21
CA ARG A 596 15.85 0.94 -3.76
C ARG A 596 15.85 -0.30 -4.66
N THR A 597 14.76 -1.06 -4.69
CA THR A 597 14.75 -2.43 -5.23
C THR A 597 14.57 -2.53 -6.75
N HIS A 598 15.29 -3.50 -7.33
CA HIS A 598 15.16 -4.04 -8.68
C HIS A 598 14.77 -5.54 -8.63
N TYR A 599 14.03 -5.93 -7.59
CA TYR A 599 13.57 -7.28 -7.27
C TYR A 599 14.67 -8.26 -6.85
N GLU A 600 15.63 -7.80 -6.05
CA GLU A 600 16.77 -8.57 -5.59
C GLU A 600 16.36 -9.87 -4.87
N GLY A 601 17.03 -10.98 -5.22
CA GLY A 601 16.72 -12.29 -4.66
C GLY A 601 15.34 -12.83 -5.07
N THR A 602 14.98 -12.65 -6.35
CA THR A 602 13.76 -13.19 -6.97
C THR A 602 14.04 -13.71 -8.39
N GLU A 603 13.06 -14.40 -8.97
CA GLU A 603 13.02 -14.73 -10.40
C GLU A 603 12.93 -13.50 -11.33
N PHE A 604 12.73 -12.31 -10.76
CA PHE A 604 12.64 -11.02 -11.45
C PHE A 604 13.85 -10.10 -11.19
N ASP A 605 14.89 -10.55 -10.47
CA ASP A 605 16.09 -9.76 -10.15
C ASP A 605 16.75 -9.24 -11.43
N MET A 606 16.61 -7.93 -11.68
CA MET A 606 16.97 -7.33 -12.96
C MET A 606 18.49 -7.27 -13.20
N ARG A 607 19.32 -7.60 -12.20
CA ARG A 607 20.77 -7.67 -12.32
C ARG A 607 21.26 -8.90 -13.10
N TYR A 608 20.38 -9.85 -13.42
CA TYR A 608 20.74 -11.10 -14.09
C TYR A 608 20.18 -11.24 -15.53
N GLY A 609 20.73 -12.22 -16.26
CA GLY A 609 20.42 -12.47 -17.66
C GLY A 609 21.16 -11.56 -18.64
N SER A 610 20.99 -11.81 -19.93
CA SER A 610 21.74 -11.11 -21.00
C SER A 610 21.50 -9.59 -21.05
N LEU A 611 20.33 -9.14 -20.59
CA LEU A 611 19.96 -7.72 -20.54
C LEU A 611 20.78 -6.91 -19.53
N ALA A 612 21.38 -7.56 -18.53
CA ALA A 612 22.18 -6.90 -17.49
C ALA A 612 23.66 -6.72 -17.88
N GLY A 613 24.07 -7.22 -19.05
CA GLY A 613 25.43 -7.10 -19.56
C GLY A 613 26.48 -7.88 -18.75
N PRO A 614 27.78 -7.57 -18.93
CA PRO A 614 28.85 -8.19 -18.15
C PRO A 614 28.84 -7.77 -16.67
N TRP A 615 28.35 -6.56 -16.37
CA TRP A 615 28.47 -5.93 -15.06
C TRP A 615 27.20 -5.98 -14.21
N GLN A 616 26.20 -6.78 -14.60
CA GLN A 616 24.98 -7.01 -13.81
C GLN A 616 24.17 -5.74 -13.48
N SER A 617 24.11 -4.77 -14.41
CA SER A 617 23.27 -3.58 -14.25
C SER A 617 21.78 -3.95 -14.35
N PRO A 618 20.91 -3.49 -13.44
CA PRO A 618 19.46 -3.63 -13.56
C PRO A 618 18.85 -2.58 -14.50
N ASN A 619 19.58 -1.52 -14.82
CA ASN A 619 19.05 -0.36 -15.53
C ASN A 619 18.85 -0.63 -17.03
N ARG A 620 17.80 -0.03 -17.62
CA ARG A 620 17.39 -0.28 -19.01
C ARG A 620 17.09 1.02 -19.73
N ALA A 621 17.55 1.13 -20.97
CA ALA A 621 17.15 2.23 -21.86
C ALA A 621 15.71 1.99 -22.34
N GLU A 622 14.77 2.85 -21.91
CA GLU A 622 13.36 2.77 -22.29
C GLU A 622 13.11 3.37 -23.69
N GLY A 623 12.31 2.70 -24.53
CA GLY A 623 11.84 3.21 -25.81
C GLY A 623 12.90 3.30 -26.93
N GLY A 624 13.12 4.51 -27.45
CA GLY A 624 13.96 4.76 -28.64
C GLY A 624 13.42 4.17 -29.95
N VAL A 625 14.25 4.18 -31.01
CA VAL A 625 13.89 3.60 -32.32
C VAL A 625 13.86 2.07 -32.25
N GLY A 626 14.76 1.44 -31.47
CA GLY A 626 14.86 -0.01 -31.33
C GLY A 626 13.56 -0.66 -30.87
N ALA A 627 12.94 -0.18 -29.78
CA ALA A 627 11.68 -0.72 -29.25
C ALA A 627 10.45 -0.43 -30.14
N ARG A 628 10.56 0.49 -31.10
CA ARG A 628 9.53 0.73 -32.14
C ARG A 628 9.69 -0.22 -33.33
N SER A 629 10.92 -0.67 -33.62
CA SER A 629 11.24 -1.60 -34.71
C SER A 629 11.13 -3.07 -34.31
N VAL A 630 11.34 -3.40 -33.04
CA VAL A 630 11.29 -4.77 -32.50
C VAL A 630 10.22 -4.82 -31.39
N PRO A 631 9.10 -5.55 -31.59
CA PRO A 631 8.03 -5.64 -30.59
C PRO A 631 8.50 -6.25 -29.26
N GLY A 632 8.47 -5.46 -28.20
CA GLY A 632 8.82 -5.88 -26.85
C GLY A 632 8.87 -4.71 -25.87
N GLN A 633 8.99 -5.03 -24.58
CA GLN A 633 9.22 -4.09 -23.47
C GLN A 633 9.99 -4.79 -22.34
N PHE A 634 10.69 -4.03 -21.52
CA PHE A 634 11.34 -4.52 -20.30
C PHE A 634 10.41 -4.35 -19.10
N ALA A 635 10.55 -5.19 -18.07
CA ALA A 635 9.89 -4.95 -16.79
C ALA A 635 10.44 -3.67 -16.14
N ARG A 636 9.61 -2.96 -15.36
CA ARG A 636 10.01 -1.74 -14.63
C ARG A 636 10.29 -2.08 -13.16
N SER A 637 11.49 -1.77 -12.68
CA SER A 637 11.90 -1.80 -11.26
C SER A 637 11.27 -0.66 -10.45
N THR A 638 11.46 -0.66 -9.12
CA THR A 638 11.03 0.48 -8.28
C THR A 638 12.05 1.63 -8.32
N SER A 639 13.34 1.31 -8.25
CA SER A 639 14.41 2.25 -8.59
C SER A 639 14.69 2.22 -10.09
N ILE A 640 14.84 3.37 -10.74
CA ILE A 640 15.13 3.54 -12.17
C ILE A 640 16.02 4.78 -12.41
N PRO A 641 16.84 4.84 -13.46
CA PRO A 641 17.88 5.87 -13.63
C PRO A 641 17.34 7.22 -14.16
N ARG A 642 16.02 7.36 -14.33
CA ARG A 642 15.35 8.63 -14.67
C ARG A 642 14.46 9.16 -13.54
N THR A 643 14.74 8.75 -12.30
CA THR A 643 14.16 9.38 -11.11
C THR A 643 14.79 10.76 -10.93
N SER A 644 13.97 11.81 -10.89
CA SER A 644 14.43 13.16 -10.58
C SER A 644 14.69 13.31 -9.07
N TYR A 645 13.79 12.78 -8.24
CA TYR A 645 13.98 12.64 -6.79
C TYR A 645 12.98 11.64 -6.19
N THR A 646 13.29 11.10 -5.01
CA THR A 646 12.33 10.37 -4.17
C THR A 646 12.12 11.11 -2.85
N GLN A 647 10.87 11.16 -2.38
CA GLN A 647 10.51 11.76 -1.10
C GLN A 647 9.63 10.84 -0.23
N ILE A 648 9.87 10.91 1.09
CA ILE A 648 9.13 10.19 2.13
C ILE A 648 8.69 11.23 3.17
N VAL A 649 7.42 11.59 3.13
CA VAL A 649 6.73 12.45 4.11
C VAL A 649 6.51 11.63 5.38
N GLN A 650 7.27 11.90 6.45
CA GLN A 650 7.05 11.31 7.77
C GLN A 650 6.27 12.32 8.64
N SER A 651 5.02 11.99 8.93
CA SER A 651 4.15 12.74 9.83
C SER A 651 3.40 11.77 10.74
N GLY A 652 2.65 12.27 11.70
CA GLY A 652 2.14 11.44 12.80
C GLY A 652 1.94 12.25 14.06
N PRO A 653 1.48 11.63 15.16
CA PRO A 653 1.60 12.16 16.52
C PRO A 653 3.06 12.26 17.01
N ILE A 654 3.98 12.66 16.11
CA ILE A 654 5.39 12.95 16.34
C ILE A 654 5.58 14.48 16.44
N HIS A 655 6.49 14.91 17.31
CA HIS A 655 6.65 16.33 17.65
C HIS A 655 7.18 17.19 16.48
N GLN A 656 7.87 16.55 15.53
CA GLN A 656 8.55 17.20 14.42
C GLN A 656 8.26 16.44 13.11
N PRO A 657 7.15 16.70 12.39
CA PRO A 657 6.95 16.17 11.04
C PRO A 657 8.07 16.62 10.09
N ARG A 658 8.48 15.76 9.15
CA ARG A 658 9.57 16.02 8.21
C ARG A 658 9.36 15.36 6.85
N VAL A 659 9.95 15.93 5.80
CA VAL A 659 10.16 15.25 4.51
C VAL A 659 11.58 14.71 4.49
N TRP A 660 11.73 13.42 4.22
CA TRP A 660 13.00 12.81 3.84
C TRP A 660 13.12 12.89 2.31
N PHE A 661 14.18 13.47 1.79
CA PHE A 661 14.35 13.76 0.36
C PHE A 661 15.69 13.21 -0.15
N ALA A 662 15.64 12.42 -1.23
CA ALA A 662 16.81 11.92 -1.95
C ALA A 662 16.77 12.44 -3.41
N PRO A 663 17.76 13.22 -3.87
CA PRO A 663 17.92 13.54 -5.29
C PRO A 663 18.30 12.28 -6.08
N ASP A 664 17.91 12.22 -7.35
CA ASP A 664 18.18 11.08 -8.25
C ASP A 664 17.60 9.74 -7.72
N CYS A 665 17.96 8.60 -8.33
CA CYS A 665 17.45 7.27 -8.03
C CYS A 665 17.86 6.76 -6.63
N SER A 666 16.86 6.26 -5.89
CA SER A 666 17.03 5.90 -4.47
C SER A 666 18.11 4.85 -4.19
N ALA A 667 18.45 3.98 -5.16
CA ALA A 667 19.45 2.94 -4.99
C ALA A 667 20.85 3.49 -4.69
N SER A 668 21.28 4.54 -5.38
CA SER A 668 22.57 5.22 -5.20
C SER A 668 22.53 6.45 -4.28
N SER A 669 21.34 6.83 -3.80
CA SER A 669 21.10 8.08 -3.09
C SER A 669 20.72 7.93 -1.62
N VAL A 670 21.02 8.98 -0.84
CA VAL A 670 20.71 9.09 0.58
C VAL A 670 19.61 10.11 0.81
N PHE A 671 18.62 9.72 1.61
CA PHE A 671 17.53 10.58 2.04
C PHE A 671 17.97 11.47 3.20
N VAL A 672 17.87 12.79 3.04
CA VAL A 672 18.15 13.80 4.09
C VAL A 672 16.87 14.49 4.57
N PRO A 673 16.80 14.96 5.84
CA PRO A 673 15.58 15.52 6.41
C PRO A 673 15.36 17.01 6.04
N PHE A 674 14.09 17.38 5.94
CA PHE A 674 13.57 18.75 5.87
C PHE A 674 12.41 18.87 6.87
N PHE A 675 12.58 19.62 7.97
CA PHE A 675 11.60 19.65 9.06
C PHE A 675 10.46 20.66 8.80
N SER A 676 9.23 20.33 9.22
CA SER A 676 8.09 21.26 9.15
C SER A 676 8.23 22.46 10.09
N SER A 677 8.93 22.32 11.21
CA SER A 677 9.20 23.40 12.15
C SER A 677 10.16 24.46 11.58
N ALA A 678 11.04 24.09 10.66
CA ALA A 678 11.90 25.05 9.95
C ALA A 678 11.09 26.01 9.06
N LEU A 679 9.95 25.56 8.50
CA LEU A 679 8.99 26.43 7.80
C LEU A 679 8.35 27.44 8.75
N ALA A 680 7.81 26.96 9.88
CA ALA A 680 7.04 27.78 10.83
C ALA A 680 7.88 28.86 11.53
N ASP A 681 9.10 28.51 11.99
CA ASP A 681 9.81 29.31 12.99
C ASP A 681 11.24 29.72 12.59
N ALA A 682 11.77 29.23 11.46
CA ALA A 682 13.17 29.45 11.04
C ALA A 682 13.35 30.10 9.65
N ASP A 683 12.28 30.66 9.06
CA ASP A 683 12.22 31.20 7.68
C ASP A 683 12.65 30.19 6.60
N GLY A 684 12.18 28.94 6.73
CA GLY A 684 12.38 27.88 5.75
C GLY A 684 13.86 27.60 5.44
N ARG A 685 14.75 27.71 6.44
CA ARG A 685 16.19 27.51 6.25
C ARG A 685 16.54 26.05 5.96
N PHE A 686 17.27 25.86 4.86
CA PHE A 686 17.87 24.60 4.39
C PHE A 686 19.18 24.93 3.66
N ASP A 687 19.90 23.96 3.10
CA ASP A 687 20.99 24.25 2.16
C ASP A 687 20.41 24.64 0.79
N VAL A 688 20.12 25.94 0.65
CA VAL A 688 19.62 26.51 -0.61
C VAL A 688 20.62 26.40 -1.76
N GLU A 689 21.92 26.35 -1.48
CA GLU A 689 22.94 26.29 -2.52
C GLU A 689 23.01 24.87 -3.10
N ALA A 690 23.09 23.86 -2.23
CA ALA A 690 23.13 22.46 -2.63
C ALA A 690 21.77 21.93 -3.13
N TYR A 691 20.64 22.23 -2.47
CA TYR A 691 19.32 21.64 -2.81
C TYR A 691 18.36 22.60 -3.53
N GLY A 692 18.64 23.91 -3.55
CA GLY A 692 17.77 24.94 -4.12
C GLY A 692 18.25 25.55 -5.45
N THR A 693 19.39 25.10 -5.98
CA THR A 693 19.96 25.53 -7.27
C THR A 693 20.25 24.35 -8.21
N GLY A 694 20.66 24.63 -9.45
CA GLY A 694 20.99 23.62 -10.45
C GLY A 694 19.83 23.25 -11.38
N SER A 695 20.15 22.50 -12.44
CA SER A 695 19.19 22.04 -13.45
C SER A 695 19.74 20.81 -14.15
N GLN A 696 18.88 19.83 -14.46
CA GLN A 696 19.24 18.65 -15.27
C GLN A 696 19.70 19.04 -16.69
N LYS A 697 19.40 20.28 -17.14
CA LYS A 697 19.79 20.85 -18.44
C LYS A 697 21.18 21.49 -18.46
N SER A 698 21.89 21.58 -17.32
CA SER A 698 23.20 22.25 -17.25
C SER A 698 24.07 21.70 -16.11
N PHE A 699 25.18 21.04 -16.47
CA PHE A 699 26.15 20.48 -15.53
C PHE A 699 27.07 21.58 -14.95
N VAL A 700 27.39 21.50 -13.66
CA VAL A 700 28.29 22.44 -12.97
C VAL A 700 29.41 21.71 -12.22
N PHE A 701 30.58 21.59 -12.83
CA PHE A 701 31.80 21.03 -12.18
C PHE A 701 32.53 22.02 -11.27
N SER A 702 32.27 23.32 -11.38
CA SER A 702 33.15 24.36 -10.80
C SER A 702 33.29 24.25 -9.28
N LYS A 703 34.54 24.34 -8.81
CA LYS A 703 34.91 24.49 -7.40
C LYS A 703 35.22 25.95 -7.04
N HIS A 704 35.16 26.86 -8.01
CA HIS A 704 35.33 28.30 -7.82
C HIS A 704 33.95 28.97 -7.75
N ASP A 705 33.70 29.59 -6.60
CA ASP A 705 32.62 30.51 -6.25
C ASP A 705 31.17 30.06 -6.53
N THR A 706 30.96 28.75 -6.70
CA THR A 706 29.64 28.10 -6.73
C THR A 706 29.66 26.78 -5.96
N VAL A 707 28.64 26.54 -5.14
CA VAL A 707 28.41 25.21 -4.54
C VAL A 707 27.89 24.27 -5.63
N ARG A 708 28.45 23.06 -5.72
CA ARG A 708 27.99 22.03 -6.67
C ARG A 708 26.61 21.50 -6.22
N PRO A 709 25.55 21.57 -7.06
CA PRO A 709 24.21 21.11 -6.68
C PRO A 709 24.16 19.62 -6.31
N ALA A 710 23.32 19.28 -5.33
CA ALA A 710 23.20 17.94 -4.78
C ALA A 710 22.79 16.90 -5.84
N TRP A 711 21.82 17.21 -6.70
CA TRP A 711 21.35 16.28 -7.73
C TRP A 711 22.47 15.80 -8.66
N TRP A 712 23.35 16.71 -9.11
CA TRP A 712 24.52 16.32 -9.94
C TRP A 712 25.56 15.48 -9.17
N ALA A 713 25.59 15.54 -7.83
CA ALA A 713 26.45 14.66 -7.02
C ALA A 713 25.93 13.21 -7.01
N PHE A 714 24.62 13.05 -6.90
CA PHE A 714 23.96 11.74 -6.92
C PHE A 714 23.89 11.15 -8.33
N ASP A 715 23.39 11.91 -9.31
CA ASP A 715 23.31 11.51 -10.72
C ASP A 715 24.68 11.14 -11.31
N PHE A 716 25.75 11.89 -11.01
CA PHE A 716 27.08 11.54 -11.52
C PHE A 716 27.56 10.20 -10.95
N VAL A 717 27.35 9.92 -9.66
CA VAL A 717 27.69 8.60 -9.08
C VAL A 717 26.84 7.49 -9.71
N ALA A 718 25.54 7.73 -9.92
CA ALA A 718 24.62 6.77 -10.51
C ALA A 718 24.95 6.41 -11.97
N ASN A 719 25.27 7.41 -12.79
CA ASN A 719 25.66 7.21 -14.18
C ASN A 719 27.09 6.65 -14.31
N TRP A 720 28.04 7.07 -13.46
CA TRP A 720 29.42 6.59 -13.51
C TRP A 720 29.53 5.11 -13.11
N MET A 721 28.71 4.64 -12.17
CA MET A 721 28.76 3.24 -11.75
C MET A 721 28.40 2.26 -12.87
N GLU A 722 27.53 2.62 -13.84
CA GLU A 722 27.16 1.75 -14.99
C GLU A 722 28.36 1.17 -15.75
N ILE A 723 29.49 1.90 -15.80
CA ILE A 723 30.73 1.48 -16.48
C ILE A 723 31.25 0.14 -15.91
N SER A 724 31.02 -0.14 -14.63
CA SER A 724 31.34 -1.42 -13.98
C SER A 724 30.35 -1.71 -12.84
N TYR A 725 29.05 -1.72 -13.16
CA TYR A 725 27.94 -1.61 -12.20
C TYR A 725 28.10 -2.47 -10.94
N GLN A 726 28.22 -3.79 -11.05
CA GLN A 726 28.36 -4.67 -9.87
C GLN A 726 29.55 -4.26 -8.99
N ASN A 727 30.72 -4.04 -9.59
CA ASN A 727 31.94 -3.74 -8.87
C ASN A 727 31.82 -2.41 -8.12
N MET A 728 31.33 -1.35 -8.78
CA MET A 728 31.19 -0.04 -8.14
C MET A 728 30.05 -0.01 -7.12
N SER A 729 28.91 -0.63 -7.42
CA SER A 729 27.72 -0.60 -6.57
C SER A 729 27.87 -1.47 -5.32
N GLU A 730 28.20 -2.76 -5.46
CA GLU A 730 28.28 -3.69 -4.32
C GLU A 730 29.50 -3.41 -3.42
N GLN A 731 30.62 -2.90 -3.96
CA GLN A 731 31.80 -2.57 -3.16
C GLN A 731 31.69 -1.19 -2.49
N TYR A 732 31.26 -0.16 -3.23
CA TYR A 732 31.37 1.24 -2.80
C TYR A 732 30.03 1.96 -2.65
N VAL A 733 29.21 2.06 -3.69
CA VAL A 733 28.03 2.94 -3.67
C VAL A 733 26.98 2.44 -2.66
N TYR A 734 26.62 1.16 -2.68
CA TYR A 734 25.65 0.61 -1.73
C TYR A 734 26.20 0.54 -0.30
N THR A 735 27.50 0.31 -0.12
CA THR A 735 28.18 0.42 1.18
C THR A 735 28.08 1.84 1.74
N ALA A 736 28.31 2.86 0.90
CA ALA A 736 28.20 4.27 1.27
C ALA A 736 26.74 4.68 1.55
N VAL A 737 25.78 4.25 0.72
CA VAL A 737 24.34 4.46 0.92
C VAL A 737 23.89 3.86 2.26
N GLN A 738 24.22 2.60 2.55
CA GLN A 738 23.80 1.94 3.79
C GLN A 738 24.39 2.60 5.03
N SER A 739 25.72 2.77 5.07
CA SER A 739 26.42 3.35 6.23
C SER A 739 26.05 4.82 6.46
N THR A 740 25.94 5.61 5.40
CA THR A 740 25.58 7.03 5.51
C THR A 740 24.09 7.21 5.79
N GLN A 741 23.19 6.37 5.26
CA GLN A 741 21.77 6.44 5.60
C GLN A 741 21.52 6.12 7.08
N LEU A 742 22.22 5.11 7.64
CA LEU A 742 22.19 4.80 9.07
C LEU A 742 22.63 6.02 9.90
N ARG A 743 23.82 6.56 9.60
CA ARG A 743 24.36 7.76 10.28
C ARG A 743 23.43 8.97 10.16
N VAL A 744 22.83 9.22 8.99
CA VAL A 744 21.88 10.31 8.76
C VAL A 744 20.62 10.16 9.62
N VAL A 745 20.13 8.93 9.84
CA VAL A 745 19.01 8.66 10.75
C VAL A 745 19.45 8.86 12.22
N GLU A 746 20.61 8.34 12.63
CA GLU A 746 21.14 8.50 13.99
C GLU A 746 21.42 9.96 14.36
N GLU A 747 22.07 10.73 13.49
CA GLU A 747 22.29 12.17 13.66
C GLU A 747 20.96 12.94 13.75
N THR A 748 19.93 12.51 12.99
CA THR A 748 18.60 13.11 13.02
C THR A 748 17.88 12.85 14.34
N GLU A 749 17.86 11.63 14.84
CA GLU A 749 17.24 11.30 16.13
C GLU A 749 17.96 11.98 17.31
N GLU A 750 19.28 12.14 17.24
CA GLU A 750 20.05 12.89 18.24
C GLU A 750 19.82 14.42 18.15
N ALA A 751 19.52 14.97 16.97
CA ALA A 751 19.07 16.36 16.83
C ALA A 751 17.64 16.55 17.36
N LEU A 752 16.75 15.58 17.16
CA LEU A 752 15.38 15.59 17.67
C LEU A 752 15.36 15.54 19.21
N ARG A 753 16.08 14.60 19.82
CA ARG A 753 16.25 14.44 21.27
C ARG A 753 16.86 15.67 21.98
N LYS A 754 17.58 16.51 21.22
CA LYS A 754 18.01 17.85 21.67
C LYS A 754 16.88 18.87 21.54
N SER A 755 16.19 18.89 20.40
CA SER A 755 15.07 19.78 20.11
C SER A 755 13.92 19.67 21.12
N ASP A 756 13.61 18.45 21.61
CA ASP A 756 12.55 18.18 22.58
C ASP A 756 12.78 18.86 23.95
N LYS A 757 14.01 19.31 24.22
CA LYS A 757 14.42 20.00 25.45
C LYS A 757 14.44 21.52 25.29
N MET A 758 13.97 22.04 24.16
CA MET A 758 14.00 23.46 23.80
C MET A 758 12.59 24.01 23.62
N HIS A 759 12.41 25.32 23.83
CA HIS A 759 11.19 26.00 23.39
C HIS A 759 11.06 25.96 21.87
N ALA A 760 9.83 25.90 21.34
CA ALA A 760 9.53 25.60 19.93
C ALA A 760 10.39 26.37 18.91
N LYS A 761 10.53 27.70 19.06
CA LYS A 761 11.34 28.52 18.14
C LYS A 761 12.84 28.22 18.20
N SER A 762 13.36 27.85 19.37
CA SER A 762 14.75 27.40 19.54
C SER A 762 14.95 25.99 18.98
N ALA A 763 13.97 25.10 19.17
CA ALA A 763 13.95 23.76 18.58
C ALA A 763 13.96 23.83 17.03
N ALA A 764 13.07 24.66 16.46
CA ALA A 764 12.98 24.92 15.03
C ALA A 764 14.29 25.50 14.47
N LYS A 765 14.89 26.49 15.14
CA LYS A 765 16.21 27.01 14.72
C LYS A 765 17.29 25.93 14.79
N HIS A 766 17.33 25.13 15.86
CA HIS A 766 18.32 24.05 16.00
C HIS A 766 18.20 23.02 14.87
N LEU A 767 16.98 22.57 14.57
CA LEU A 767 16.70 21.61 13.50
C LEU A 767 16.97 22.20 12.11
N ALA A 768 16.68 23.48 11.89
CA ALA A 768 17.00 24.19 10.65
C ALA A 768 18.52 24.31 10.42
N ASP A 769 19.27 24.75 11.44
CA ASP A 769 20.73 24.85 11.38
C ASP A 769 21.39 23.46 11.23
N PHE A 770 20.78 22.41 11.80
CA PHE A 770 21.18 21.01 11.62
C PHE A 770 20.93 20.50 10.19
N GLN A 771 19.72 20.65 9.64
CA GLN A 771 19.42 20.15 8.29
C GLN A 771 20.28 20.82 7.23
N SER A 772 20.50 22.15 7.30
CA SER A 772 21.41 22.86 6.38
C SER A 772 22.82 22.27 6.40
N LYS A 773 23.37 21.99 7.58
CA LYS A 773 24.72 21.41 7.69
C LYS A 773 24.77 19.97 7.16
N LEU A 774 23.79 19.14 7.52
CA LEU A 774 23.75 17.74 7.08
C LEU A 774 23.60 17.66 5.55
N GLN A 775 22.71 18.46 4.97
CA GLN A 775 22.51 18.57 3.52
C GLN A 775 23.80 18.95 2.77
N ARG A 776 24.59 19.89 3.31
CA ARG A 776 25.91 20.24 2.77
C ARG A 776 26.89 19.07 2.85
N ASN A 777 27.06 18.51 4.04
CA ASN A 777 27.98 17.40 4.29
C ASN A 777 27.72 16.22 3.35
N ILE A 778 26.47 15.74 3.24
CA ILE A 778 26.15 14.60 2.37
C ILE A 778 26.40 14.92 0.89
N THR A 779 26.17 16.17 0.46
CA THR A 779 26.49 16.62 -0.91
C THR A 779 28.00 16.58 -1.18
N GLU A 780 28.81 17.07 -0.23
CA GLU A 780 30.28 17.04 -0.33
C GLU A 780 30.83 15.60 -0.29
N GLU A 781 30.25 14.72 0.52
CA GLU A 781 30.58 13.30 0.59
C GLU A 781 30.27 12.56 -0.73
N TRP A 782 29.12 12.82 -1.37
CA TRP A 782 28.80 12.19 -2.66
C TRP A 782 29.73 12.65 -3.79
N TRP A 783 30.17 13.91 -3.76
CA TRP A 783 31.23 14.34 -4.67
C TRP A 783 32.59 13.71 -4.36
N ALA A 784 32.93 13.43 -3.10
CA ALA A 784 34.15 12.71 -2.76
C ALA A 784 34.08 11.23 -3.20
N LEU A 785 32.89 10.61 -3.14
CA LEU A 785 32.60 9.29 -3.72
C LEU A 785 32.77 9.31 -5.26
N ALA A 786 32.25 10.32 -5.95
CA ALA A 786 32.46 10.52 -7.38
C ALA A 786 33.95 10.68 -7.75
N ASP A 787 34.66 11.62 -7.09
CA ASP A 787 36.09 11.86 -7.28
C ASP A 787 36.91 10.56 -7.07
N MET A 788 36.51 9.72 -6.12
CA MET A 788 37.13 8.42 -5.81
C MET A 788 36.82 7.33 -6.86
N LEU A 789 35.57 7.18 -7.31
CA LEU A 789 35.16 6.19 -8.30
C LEU A 789 35.79 6.44 -9.69
N VAL A 790 35.94 7.70 -10.08
CA VAL A 790 36.65 8.11 -11.31
C VAL A 790 38.10 7.62 -11.27
N VAL A 791 38.79 7.78 -10.15
CA VAL A 791 40.18 7.31 -9.99
C VAL A 791 40.25 5.78 -9.91
N ARG A 792 39.35 5.13 -9.15
CA ARG A 792 39.34 3.67 -8.97
C ARG A 792 39.16 2.91 -10.28
N TYR A 793 38.18 3.28 -11.10
CA TYR A 793 37.72 2.49 -12.25
C TYR A 793 38.10 3.10 -13.61
N ASN A 794 39.19 3.88 -13.66
CA ASN A 794 39.66 4.54 -14.87
C ASN A 794 40.05 3.52 -15.97
N ASP A 795 39.55 3.73 -17.19
CA ASP A 795 39.88 2.95 -18.39
C ASP A 795 39.73 1.42 -18.25
N MET A 796 38.75 0.95 -17.47
CA MET A 796 38.48 -0.47 -17.16
C MET A 796 39.60 -1.18 -16.36
N PHE A 797 40.51 -0.43 -15.76
CA PHE A 797 41.44 -0.91 -14.74
C PHE A 797 40.92 -0.58 -13.34
N TYR A 798 41.36 -1.36 -12.35
CA TYR A 798 41.18 -1.04 -10.94
C TYR A 798 42.49 -0.48 -10.35
N ASN A 799 42.51 0.82 -10.06
CA ASN A 799 43.62 1.52 -9.43
C ASN A 799 43.50 1.47 -7.91
N TYR A 800 44.50 0.95 -7.22
CA TYR A 800 44.44 0.74 -5.77
C TYR A 800 44.57 2.05 -4.96
N PRO A 801 44.29 2.03 -3.65
CA PRO A 801 44.42 3.21 -2.79
C PRO A 801 45.84 3.85 -2.79
N PRO A 802 45.97 5.16 -2.46
CA PRO A 802 47.26 5.86 -2.43
C PRO A 802 48.33 5.23 -1.53
N GLU A 803 47.93 4.39 -0.57
CA GLU A 803 48.76 3.56 0.30
C GLU A 803 49.48 2.43 -0.47
N THR A 804 49.00 2.10 -1.66
CA THR A 804 49.49 1.05 -2.58
C THR A 804 49.56 1.58 -4.03
N PRO A 805 50.26 2.70 -4.30
CA PRO A 805 50.05 3.53 -5.49
C PRO A 805 50.68 2.96 -6.77
N HIS A 806 51.42 1.84 -6.67
CA HIS A 806 51.99 1.13 -7.81
C HIS A 806 51.17 -0.10 -8.21
N GLN A 807 50.08 -0.39 -7.51
CA GLN A 807 49.21 -1.52 -7.80
C GLN A 807 48.03 -1.09 -8.66
N VAL A 808 47.91 -1.75 -9.82
CA VAL A 808 46.79 -1.68 -10.74
C VAL A 808 46.39 -3.13 -11.04
N SER A 809 45.13 -3.40 -11.33
CA SER A 809 44.69 -4.73 -11.80
C SER A 809 43.69 -4.61 -12.94
N ASP A 810 43.76 -5.54 -13.88
CA ASP A 810 42.74 -5.73 -14.89
C ASP A 810 41.42 -6.14 -14.21
N ILE A 811 40.31 -5.46 -14.54
CA ILE A 811 38.99 -5.87 -14.05
C ILE A 811 38.56 -7.16 -14.77
N GLY A 812 38.67 -7.16 -16.11
CA GLY A 812 38.34 -8.30 -16.97
C GLY A 812 36.84 -8.59 -17.07
N TYR A 813 36.39 -9.10 -18.22
CA TYR A 813 35.01 -9.55 -18.35
C TYR A 813 34.76 -10.82 -17.51
N PRO A 814 33.64 -10.91 -16.75
CA PRO A 814 33.37 -12.07 -15.91
C PRO A 814 33.20 -13.36 -16.71
N ALA A 815 33.68 -14.48 -16.16
CA ALA A 815 33.69 -15.77 -16.83
C ALA A 815 32.28 -16.25 -17.26
N PHE A 816 31.23 -15.96 -16.48
CA PHE A 816 29.84 -16.29 -16.85
C PHE A 816 29.37 -15.53 -18.11
N TRP A 817 29.83 -14.30 -18.31
CA TRP A 817 29.46 -13.48 -19.46
C TRP A 817 30.26 -13.89 -20.70
N LEU A 818 31.55 -14.16 -20.54
CA LEU A 818 32.39 -14.74 -21.59
C LEU A 818 31.84 -16.09 -22.08
N GLU A 819 31.41 -16.96 -21.16
CA GLU A 819 30.69 -18.20 -21.50
C GLU A 819 29.37 -17.91 -22.25
N MET A 820 28.55 -16.99 -21.74
CA MET A 820 27.24 -16.64 -22.33
C MET A 820 27.34 -16.14 -23.78
N ILE A 821 28.41 -15.41 -24.13
CA ILE A 821 28.66 -14.96 -25.51
C ILE A 821 29.38 -16.00 -26.37
N GLY A 822 29.79 -17.14 -25.79
CA GLY A 822 30.55 -18.19 -26.47
C GLY A 822 32.02 -17.82 -26.74
N PHE A 823 32.63 -17.00 -25.89
CA PHE A 823 33.99 -16.47 -26.05
C PHE A 823 35.02 -17.58 -26.30
N ASN A 824 35.78 -17.43 -27.39
CA ASN A 824 36.74 -18.43 -27.87
C ASN A 824 37.84 -17.78 -28.72
N GLN A 825 38.80 -18.58 -29.19
CA GLN A 825 39.97 -18.11 -29.96
C GLN A 825 39.65 -17.49 -31.33
N GLU A 826 38.40 -17.56 -31.80
CA GLU A 826 37.96 -16.98 -33.07
C GLU A 826 37.42 -15.54 -32.94
N PHE A 827 37.35 -14.97 -31.72
CA PHE A 827 36.77 -13.63 -31.46
C PHE A 827 37.52 -12.43 -32.09
N TYR A 828 38.53 -12.68 -32.91
CA TYR A 828 39.09 -11.68 -33.86
C TYR A 828 38.11 -11.30 -34.99
N ARG A 829 37.01 -12.05 -35.18
CA ARG A 829 35.91 -11.71 -36.11
C ARG A 829 34.60 -11.45 -35.34
N PRO A 830 33.66 -10.66 -35.89
CA PRO A 830 32.36 -10.44 -35.26
C PRO A 830 31.61 -11.75 -34.99
N HIS A 831 31.10 -11.90 -33.77
CA HIS A 831 30.26 -13.01 -33.34
C HIS A 831 28.88 -12.50 -32.95
N TRP A 832 27.83 -13.18 -33.44
CA TRP A 832 26.44 -12.82 -33.18
C TRP A 832 25.84 -13.83 -32.20
N VAL A 833 25.50 -13.35 -31.00
CA VAL A 833 24.96 -14.19 -29.92
C VAL A 833 23.44 -14.23 -30.03
N LEU A 834 22.87 -15.44 -30.09
CA LEU A 834 21.42 -15.64 -29.99
C LEU A 834 21.00 -15.73 -28.51
N PRO A 835 19.74 -15.40 -28.16
CA PRO A 835 19.25 -15.53 -26.78
C PRO A 835 19.40 -16.96 -26.26
N SER A 836 20.16 -17.15 -25.18
CA SER A 836 20.24 -18.45 -24.50
C SER A 836 18.96 -18.75 -23.73
N LEU A 837 18.45 -19.98 -23.88
CA LEU A 837 17.34 -20.50 -23.07
C LEU A 837 17.82 -21.18 -21.77
N VAL A 838 19.14 -21.20 -21.52
CA VAL A 838 19.76 -21.87 -20.37
C VAL A 838 20.75 -20.91 -19.66
N PRO A 839 20.72 -20.80 -18.32
CA PRO A 839 21.70 -20.00 -17.58
C PRO A 839 23.16 -20.49 -17.78
N PRO A 840 24.17 -19.60 -17.84
CA PRO A 840 25.58 -19.99 -17.97
C PRO A 840 26.06 -20.88 -16.80
N SER A 841 26.86 -21.91 -17.10
CA SER A 841 27.36 -22.86 -16.10
C SER A 841 28.41 -22.27 -15.15
N LEU A 842 29.02 -21.13 -15.50
CA LEU A 842 30.00 -20.40 -14.69
C LEU A 842 29.37 -19.27 -13.86
N LEU A 843 28.04 -19.19 -13.73
CA LEU A 843 27.39 -18.31 -12.76
C LEU A 843 27.88 -18.59 -11.32
N PRO A 844 28.07 -17.57 -10.46
CA PRO A 844 28.36 -17.74 -9.04
C PRO A 844 27.37 -18.67 -8.33
N GLN A 845 27.85 -19.47 -7.37
CA GLN A 845 27.04 -20.55 -6.77
C GLN A 845 25.78 -20.01 -6.06
N MET A 846 25.90 -18.91 -5.31
CA MET A 846 24.75 -18.23 -4.68
C MET A 846 23.61 -17.91 -5.66
N ILE A 847 23.94 -17.55 -6.91
CA ILE A 847 22.96 -17.24 -7.96
C ILE A 847 22.38 -18.55 -8.54
N LYS A 848 23.20 -19.60 -8.69
CA LYS A 848 22.70 -20.94 -9.05
C LYS A 848 21.74 -21.49 -7.99
N ASP A 849 22.03 -21.31 -6.71
CA ASP A 849 21.18 -21.78 -5.62
C ASP A 849 19.81 -21.08 -5.65
N GLN A 850 19.79 -19.76 -5.86
CA GLN A 850 18.57 -18.99 -6.10
C GLN A 850 17.80 -19.49 -7.34
N LEU A 851 18.47 -19.66 -8.49
CA LEU A 851 17.85 -20.11 -9.75
C LEU A 851 17.42 -21.58 -9.74
N SER A 852 18.04 -22.44 -8.93
CA SER A 852 17.76 -23.89 -8.89
C SER A 852 16.31 -24.18 -8.47
N ASN A 853 15.76 -23.36 -7.57
CA ASN A 853 14.38 -23.45 -7.10
C ASN A 853 13.34 -23.04 -8.16
N LEU A 854 13.78 -22.45 -9.28
CA LEU A 854 12.94 -21.79 -10.29
C LEU A 854 12.82 -22.56 -11.62
N ALA A 855 13.35 -23.79 -11.70
CA ALA A 855 13.23 -24.66 -12.87
C ALA A 855 11.77 -24.88 -13.39
N PRO A 856 10.71 -24.87 -12.55
CA PRO A 856 9.33 -24.89 -13.03
C PRO A 856 8.88 -23.55 -13.67
N VAL A 857 9.41 -22.43 -13.17
CA VAL A 857 8.96 -21.06 -13.49
C VAL A 857 9.49 -20.58 -14.84
N LEU A 858 10.71 -21.00 -15.22
CA LEU A 858 11.32 -20.70 -16.54
C LEU A 858 10.43 -21.11 -17.74
N LYS A 859 9.43 -21.98 -17.53
CA LYS A 859 8.43 -22.35 -18.56
C LYS A 859 7.44 -21.23 -18.90
N TRP A 860 7.30 -20.17 -18.09
CA TRP A 860 6.41 -19.05 -18.38
C TRP A 860 6.83 -18.24 -19.62
N GLY A 861 8.13 -18.14 -19.90
CA GLY A 861 8.68 -17.35 -21.01
C GLY A 861 8.32 -17.82 -22.43
N VAL A 862 7.58 -18.93 -22.56
CA VAL A 862 7.24 -19.54 -23.86
C VAL A 862 5.82 -19.19 -24.33
N ARG A 863 4.95 -18.64 -23.47
CA ARG A 863 3.63 -18.13 -23.88
C ARG A 863 3.74 -16.65 -24.27
N GLY A 864 4.10 -16.41 -25.52
CA GLY A 864 4.14 -15.05 -26.07
C GLY A 864 2.76 -14.39 -26.07
N TYR A 865 2.64 -13.25 -25.40
CA TYR A 865 1.46 -12.38 -25.49
C TYR A 865 1.47 -11.60 -26.82
N GLY A 866 1.43 -12.35 -27.94
CA GLY A 866 1.28 -11.82 -29.29
C GLY A 866 -0.19 -11.81 -29.71
N THR A 867 -0.60 -10.79 -30.47
CA THR A 867 -2.00 -10.56 -30.89
C THR A 867 -2.47 -11.47 -32.03
N SER A 868 -2.08 -12.75 -32.01
CA SER A 868 -2.34 -13.73 -33.08
C SER A 868 -3.07 -15.01 -32.62
N ASP A 869 -3.04 -15.37 -31.34
CA ASP A 869 -3.47 -16.71 -30.86
C ASP A 869 -4.99 -16.93 -30.71
N SER A 870 -5.82 -15.94 -31.06
CA SER A 870 -7.28 -16.10 -31.15
C SER A 870 -7.71 -17.06 -32.26
N ALA A 871 -6.87 -17.31 -33.26
CA ALA A 871 -7.08 -18.35 -34.27
C ALA A 871 -6.64 -19.74 -33.77
N THR A 872 -5.54 -19.82 -33.02
CA THR A 872 -4.88 -21.06 -32.59
C THR A 872 -5.59 -21.74 -31.42
N SER A 873 -6.25 -20.96 -30.56
CA SER A 873 -6.97 -21.47 -29.38
C SER A 873 -8.23 -22.30 -29.68
N ILE A 874 -8.80 -22.18 -30.88
CA ILE A 874 -10.06 -22.88 -31.26
C ILE A 874 -9.79 -24.28 -31.84
N SER A 875 -8.61 -24.53 -32.42
CA SER A 875 -8.27 -25.86 -32.95
C SER A 875 -8.04 -26.92 -31.86
N ALA A 876 -7.75 -26.47 -30.62
CA ALA A 876 -7.45 -27.33 -29.48
C ALA A 876 -8.69 -27.93 -28.77
N THR A 877 -9.92 -27.60 -29.20
CA THR A 877 -11.16 -27.96 -28.48
C THR A 877 -12.20 -28.70 -29.33
N SER A 878 -11.81 -29.33 -30.45
CA SER A 878 -12.72 -30.21 -31.20
C SER A 878 -12.00 -31.47 -31.72
N GLU A 879 -12.55 -32.64 -31.39
CA GLU A 879 -11.98 -33.95 -31.76
C GLU A 879 -12.25 -34.33 -33.24
N SER A 880 -12.77 -33.40 -34.04
CA SER A 880 -13.08 -33.61 -35.46
C SER A 880 -12.53 -32.47 -36.32
N PRO A 881 -11.51 -32.73 -37.18
CA PRO A 881 -10.96 -31.71 -38.07
C PRO A 881 -12.01 -31.02 -38.95
N LEU A 882 -13.07 -31.75 -39.31
CA LEU A 882 -14.16 -31.27 -40.16
C LEU A 882 -15.02 -30.21 -39.44
N VAL A 883 -15.20 -30.31 -38.12
CA VAL A 883 -15.92 -29.31 -37.31
C VAL A 883 -15.09 -28.04 -37.19
N SER A 884 -13.78 -28.16 -36.89
CA SER A 884 -12.87 -27.00 -36.81
C SER A 884 -12.85 -26.18 -38.12
N VAL A 885 -12.83 -26.82 -39.29
CA VAL A 885 -12.88 -26.13 -40.60
C VAL A 885 -14.21 -25.40 -40.82
N VAL A 886 -15.34 -26.01 -40.46
CA VAL A 886 -16.67 -25.38 -40.61
C VAL A 886 -16.81 -24.18 -39.67
N VAL A 887 -16.44 -24.31 -38.40
CA VAL A 887 -16.52 -23.21 -37.42
C VAL A 887 -15.61 -22.04 -37.82
N ALA A 888 -14.36 -22.31 -38.21
CA ALA A 888 -13.45 -21.27 -38.69
C ALA A 888 -14.00 -20.55 -39.95
N SER A 889 -14.56 -21.31 -40.91
CA SER A 889 -15.17 -20.73 -42.11
C SER A 889 -16.39 -19.87 -41.81
N MET A 890 -17.26 -20.29 -40.88
CA MET A 890 -18.41 -19.49 -40.44
C MET A 890 -17.99 -18.24 -39.66
N MET A 891 -16.93 -18.31 -38.84
CA MET A 891 -16.39 -17.13 -38.15
C MET A 891 -15.76 -16.13 -39.13
N CYS A 892 -15.00 -16.60 -40.13
CA CYS A 892 -14.44 -15.74 -41.18
C CYS A 892 -15.52 -15.09 -42.06
N LEU A 893 -16.58 -15.83 -42.42
CA LEU A 893 -17.74 -15.25 -43.11
C LEU A 893 -18.47 -14.23 -42.22
N GLY A 894 -18.59 -14.50 -40.92
CA GLY A 894 -19.17 -13.60 -39.93
C GLY A 894 -18.39 -12.29 -39.79
N THR A 895 -17.07 -12.34 -39.61
CA THR A 895 -16.22 -11.14 -39.51
C THR A 895 -16.12 -10.38 -40.82
N TYR A 896 -16.09 -11.06 -41.97
CA TYR A 896 -16.13 -10.41 -43.28
C TYR A 896 -17.46 -9.68 -43.50
N ALA A 897 -18.60 -10.30 -43.15
CA ALA A 897 -19.92 -9.66 -43.21
C ALA A 897 -20.03 -8.47 -42.25
N LEU A 898 -19.53 -8.60 -41.01
CA LEU A 898 -19.55 -7.51 -40.03
C LEU A 898 -18.65 -6.35 -40.45
N GLY A 899 -17.48 -6.64 -41.03
CA GLY A 899 -16.55 -5.67 -41.59
C GLY A 899 -17.13 -4.94 -42.80
N PHE A 900 -17.75 -5.65 -43.73
CA PHE A 900 -18.43 -5.08 -44.90
C PHE A 900 -19.63 -4.19 -44.50
N TRP A 901 -20.39 -4.61 -43.48
CA TRP A 901 -21.53 -3.85 -42.95
C TRP A 901 -21.11 -2.59 -42.17
N ARG A 902 -20.04 -2.68 -41.36
CA ARG A 902 -19.45 -1.51 -40.68
C ARG A 902 -18.78 -0.55 -41.66
N GLY A 903 -18.02 -1.06 -42.63
CA GLY A 903 -17.35 -0.25 -43.66
C GLY A 903 -18.34 0.61 -44.47
N ARG A 904 -19.50 0.05 -44.84
CA ARG A 904 -20.58 0.79 -45.51
C ARG A 904 -21.28 1.86 -44.66
N ARG A 905 -21.01 1.96 -43.35
CA ARG A 905 -21.50 3.03 -42.48
C ARG A 905 -20.44 4.10 -42.15
N SER A 906 -19.18 3.91 -42.52
CA SER A 906 -18.06 4.80 -42.13
C SER A 906 -17.47 5.65 -43.27
N ALA A 907 -17.77 5.34 -44.53
CA ALA A 907 -17.50 6.22 -45.66
C ALA A 907 -18.69 7.17 -45.84
N PRO A 908 -18.56 8.47 -45.50
CA PRO A 908 -17.63 9.34 -46.22
C PRO A 908 -16.85 10.34 -45.34
N ALA A 909 -16.39 9.96 -44.13
CA ALA A 909 -15.74 10.91 -43.20
C ALA A 909 -14.19 10.92 -43.24
N SER A 910 -13.55 9.93 -43.87
CA SER A 910 -12.11 9.67 -43.72
C SER A 910 -11.21 10.11 -44.88
N HIS A 911 -11.77 10.54 -46.02
CA HIS A 911 -10.96 10.76 -47.23
C HIS A 911 -10.15 12.08 -47.20
N ASP A 912 -10.70 13.14 -46.61
CA ASP A 912 -10.08 14.47 -46.53
C ASP A 912 -8.90 14.54 -45.54
N ALA A 913 -8.86 13.64 -44.54
CA ALA A 913 -7.84 13.66 -43.50
C ALA A 913 -6.44 13.28 -44.03
N TYR A 914 -6.37 12.42 -45.03
CA TYR A 914 -5.10 11.82 -45.49
C TYR A 914 -4.25 12.78 -46.35
N HIS A 915 -4.85 13.82 -46.94
CA HIS A 915 -4.14 14.79 -47.80
C HIS A 915 -3.54 15.99 -47.05
N ARG A 916 -3.73 16.11 -45.73
CA ARG A 916 -3.20 17.24 -44.92
C ARG A 916 -1.96 16.90 -44.08
N LEU A 917 -1.40 15.69 -44.23
CA LEU A 917 -0.23 15.20 -43.47
C LEU A 917 0.98 14.90 -44.38
N SER A 918 1.02 15.48 -45.58
CA SER A 918 2.11 15.35 -46.55
C SER A 918 2.43 16.67 -47.26
N ALA A 919 2.31 17.80 -46.54
CA ALA A 919 2.57 19.16 -46.98
C ALA A 919 3.13 19.98 -45.80
#